data_AF-A0A6I1Q9B2-F1
#
_entry.id   AF-A0A6I1Q9B2-F1
#
_cell.length_a   1.000
_cell.length_b   1.000
_cell.length_c   1.000
_cell.angle_alpha   90.00
_cell.angle_beta   90.00
_cell.angle_gamma   90.00
#
_symmetry.space_group_name_H-M   'P 1'
#
loop_
_entity.id
_entity.type
_entity.pdbx_description
1 polymer ?
#
loop_
_entity_poly.entity_id
_entity_poly.type
_entity_poly.pdbx_seq_one_letter_code
_entity_poly.pdbx_strand_id
1 'polypeptide(L)'
;MRHVCHRHTRQPVLWKLSPPLCIALLLTASGGAAFAADAPAGLYISEVAGNFRQDKDYDAATTSNSVAWVELYNKQNVAVNLKNYVLRTGGIKQSDPSSVSASVNYALPDVTIPANGYVVIAGQKSPYLTNSTVNDASKVVYLLDSTGTYLPYWSNSSGFIELQAARTAQAAARTVDFVRFGESTTEPLTRNYWVGANVPAFATPAATYVGSQSLDPLDTHDQSIARLNSRFTVTGTSTDWTLVDFPTPGGPNDVAAGVTDSDHDGIPDTAKAAGGTYAGLDLYAMGARPGQKDMFIQLDYMGSDASATTQDSARQLQEAALTKMGAAFAPHHIVVHFDAGTRFSAKVDTAHYNLDGASHERTFGKCTQMSASATEGRTALENGCTSIYRYYSQYVDPRRRAFFRYGLLASSQNSDGSNGSSGISELPGNKVLVTLKGFLADNLSAAGETMRVNYQAATLMHEFGHSLGLRHGGDELAVNYKPNYLSIMNYLYQLSGVPTDGTGTDAVERYYYHQNRNGFAVPNTRLPSAPYAAHTYHADAVPHGPTSDTFKIDYSDGSSLNLDENALKESDYVGRGAGTSATAFGDWNLDGVKEAAPYQLSLTGQSDTFGRTVYASLHDFNDWNHLALVTGKNYNLVGIAQSYGIGTDHPPLIKTSRIQTEEAVPAAVLADLKQVSAR
;
A
#
# COMPACT_ATOMS: atom_id res chain seq x y z
N MET A 1 27.01 47.29 61.72
CA MET A 1 27.07 48.64 61.10
C MET A 1 25.74 48.84 60.37
N ARG A 2 24.87 49.79 60.79
CA ARG A 2 24.65 51.12 60.15
C ARG A 2 24.50 51.00 58.61
N HIS A 3 23.29 51.09 58.00
CA HIS A 3 22.42 52.28 57.73
C HIS A 3 22.54 52.72 56.23
N VAL A 4 21.53 53.26 55.49
CA VAL A 4 20.16 53.77 55.82
C VAL A 4 19.23 53.91 54.56
N CYS A 5 17.89 53.78 54.72
CA CYS A 5 16.70 54.34 53.96
C CYS A 5 16.62 54.35 52.40
N HIS A 6 15.48 54.59 51.69
CA HIS A 6 14.00 54.44 51.83
C HIS A 6 13.34 54.67 50.43
N ARG A 7 12.10 54.24 50.08
CA ARG A 7 10.77 54.79 50.49
C ARG A 7 9.57 53.96 49.92
N HIS A 8 8.46 53.95 50.67
CA HIS A 8 7.01 54.00 50.30
C HIS A 8 6.41 53.24 49.08
N THR A 9 5.17 52.69 49.03
CA THR A 9 3.99 52.42 49.93
C THR A 9 2.99 51.51 49.14
N ARG A 10 1.77 51.04 49.55
CA ARG A 10 0.86 51.27 50.71
C ARG A 10 0.10 49.99 51.14
N GLN A 11 -1.22 50.06 51.39
CA GLN A 11 -2.15 49.09 52.02
C GLN A 11 -3.63 49.52 51.71
N PRO A 12 -4.77 48.87 52.15
CA PRO A 12 -5.00 47.96 53.31
C PRO A 12 -5.97 46.76 53.09
N VAL A 13 -6.49 46.15 54.18
CA VAL A 13 -7.23 44.86 54.26
C VAL A 13 -8.49 44.93 55.20
N LEU A 14 -9.42 43.98 54.98
CA LEU A 14 -10.74 43.68 55.62
C LEU A 14 -11.02 44.06 57.09
N TRP A 15 -12.32 44.29 57.37
CA TRP A 15 -13.03 43.90 58.62
C TRP A 15 -14.44 43.33 58.29
N LYS A 16 -15.08 42.60 59.22
CA LYS A 16 -16.44 42.00 59.11
C LYS A 16 -17.42 42.61 60.10
N LEU A 17 -18.73 42.66 59.77
CA LEU A 17 -19.89 42.44 60.66
C LEU A 17 -21.24 42.49 59.89
N SER A 18 -22.32 41.97 60.47
CA SER A 18 -23.70 41.87 59.91
C SER A 18 -24.71 41.53 61.02
N PRO A 19 -26.06 41.63 60.86
CA PRO A 19 -26.88 42.28 59.81
C PRO A 19 -27.66 43.48 60.47
N PRO A 20 -28.93 43.94 60.16
CA PRO A 20 -30.15 43.20 59.74
C PRO A 20 -31.04 43.84 58.62
N LEU A 21 -32.11 43.10 58.28
CA LEU A 21 -33.35 43.48 57.56
C LEU A 21 -33.31 43.82 56.05
N CYS A 22 -34.43 43.52 55.38
CA CYS A 22 -34.65 43.53 53.93
C CYS A 22 -36.03 44.13 53.57
N ILE A 23 -36.32 44.19 52.26
CA ILE A 23 -37.57 44.63 51.60
C ILE A 23 -37.68 46.17 51.44
N ALA A 24 -37.91 46.74 50.25
CA ALA A 24 -37.70 46.26 48.87
C ALA A 24 -37.79 47.47 47.90
N LEU A 25 -37.10 47.40 46.76
CA LEU A 25 -37.51 48.11 45.54
C LEU A 25 -36.93 47.41 44.30
N LEU A 26 -37.72 47.27 43.23
CA LEU A 26 -37.24 46.76 41.95
C LEU A 26 -36.56 47.89 41.16
N LEU A 27 -35.41 47.59 40.56
CA LEU A 27 -34.87 48.33 39.42
C LEU A 27 -34.30 47.31 38.42
N THR A 28 -34.79 47.37 37.18
CA THR A 28 -34.45 46.42 36.11
C THR A 28 -33.10 46.75 35.48
N ALA A 29 -32.09 45.89 35.70
CA ALA A 29 -30.83 45.93 34.95
C ALA A 29 -30.94 45.01 33.73
N SER A 30 -30.88 45.58 32.52
CA SER A 30 -31.05 44.85 31.26
C SER A 30 -29.73 44.26 30.74
N GLY A 31 -29.80 43.04 30.20
CA GLY A 31 -29.08 42.69 28.97
C GLY A 31 -27.55 42.61 29.02
N GLY A 32 -26.92 42.18 30.12
CA GLY A 32 -25.52 41.77 30.13
C GLY A 32 -25.34 40.31 29.67
N ALA A 33 -25.58 40.00 28.40
CA ALA A 33 -25.39 38.64 27.89
C ALA A 33 -23.90 38.28 27.88
N ALA A 34 -23.52 37.24 28.63
CA ALA A 34 -22.20 36.66 28.52
C ALA A 34 -22.05 36.05 27.12
N PHE A 35 -21.11 36.56 26.33
CA PHE A 35 -20.83 36.04 25.00
C PHE A 35 -20.47 34.55 25.10
N ALA A 36 -21.14 33.72 24.30
CA ALA A 36 -20.74 32.33 24.13
C ALA A 36 -19.31 32.28 23.56
N ALA A 37 -18.56 31.22 23.87
CA ALA A 37 -17.27 31.01 23.26
C ALA A 37 -17.43 30.90 21.74
N ASP A 38 -16.90 31.87 21.01
CA ASP A 38 -16.73 31.79 19.56
C ASP A 38 -16.00 30.49 19.21
N ALA A 39 -16.53 29.72 18.26
CA ALA A 39 -15.75 28.65 17.64
C ALA A 39 -14.50 29.30 17.02
N PRO A 40 -13.29 28.97 17.49
CA PRO A 40 -12.13 29.83 17.32
C PRO A 40 -11.69 29.85 15.85
N ALA A 41 -11.46 31.06 15.34
CA ALA A 41 -10.94 31.27 14.01
C ALA A 41 -9.49 30.73 13.92
N GLY A 42 -9.20 29.97 12.87
CA GLY A 42 -7.86 29.41 12.64
C GLY A 42 -7.82 27.92 12.33
N LEU A 43 -8.93 27.18 12.47
CA LEU A 43 -9.10 25.89 11.81
C LEU A 43 -9.67 26.13 10.42
N TYR A 44 -8.99 25.66 9.38
CA TYR A 44 -9.31 25.90 7.97
C TYR A 44 -9.34 24.59 7.18
N ILE A 45 -10.07 24.57 6.07
CA ILE A 45 -9.94 23.55 5.04
C ILE A 45 -8.67 23.88 4.24
N SER A 46 -7.70 22.99 4.21
CA SER A 46 -6.39 23.24 3.57
C SER A 46 -6.29 22.59 2.19
N GLU A 47 -6.84 21.38 2.03
CA GLU A 47 -6.77 20.61 0.79
C GLU A 47 -8.08 19.82 0.58
N VAL A 48 -8.54 19.70 -0.67
CA VAL A 48 -9.70 18.88 -1.05
C VAL A 48 -9.30 18.00 -2.23
N ALA A 49 -9.40 16.67 -2.07
CA ALA A 49 -9.08 15.74 -3.14
C ALA A 49 -10.07 15.82 -4.31
N GLY A 50 -9.61 15.55 -5.52
CA GLY A 50 -10.47 15.08 -6.59
C GLY A 50 -11.02 13.68 -6.30
N ASN A 51 -11.97 13.22 -7.10
CA ASN A 51 -12.60 11.93 -6.95
C ASN A 51 -12.66 11.21 -8.31
N PHE A 52 -11.49 10.78 -8.77
CA PHE A 52 -11.30 10.13 -10.06
C PHE A 52 -11.60 8.62 -10.00
N ARG A 53 -11.84 8.07 -8.80
CA ARG A 53 -12.08 6.64 -8.55
C ARG A 53 -13.39 6.14 -9.18
N GLN A 54 -13.26 5.05 -9.93
CA GLN A 54 -14.38 4.28 -10.45
C GLN A 54 -14.46 2.95 -9.68
N ASP A 55 -15.44 2.79 -8.79
CA ASP A 55 -15.58 1.56 -8.01
C ASP A 55 -16.42 0.50 -8.75
N LYS A 56 -15.74 -0.38 -9.49
CA LYS A 56 -16.37 -1.43 -10.29
C LYS A 56 -16.80 -2.66 -9.49
N ASP A 57 -16.27 -2.87 -8.28
CA ASP A 57 -16.56 -4.08 -7.50
C ASP A 57 -17.83 -3.89 -6.64
N TYR A 58 -18.37 -2.66 -6.59
CA TYR A 58 -19.69 -2.41 -6.02
C TYR A 58 -20.83 -2.72 -7.00
N ASP A 59 -20.68 -2.41 -8.29
CA ASP A 59 -21.68 -2.71 -9.31
C ASP A 59 -21.03 -3.03 -10.67
N ALA A 60 -21.43 -4.17 -11.25
CA ALA A 60 -21.01 -4.61 -12.57
C ALA A 60 -21.61 -3.78 -13.73
N ALA A 61 -22.58 -2.88 -13.46
CA ALA A 61 -23.41 -2.25 -14.49
C ALA A 61 -23.55 -0.71 -14.47
N THR A 62 -23.17 0.03 -13.42
CA THR A 62 -23.41 1.50 -13.34
C THR A 62 -22.19 2.37 -12.99
N THR A 63 -22.40 3.69 -13.01
CA THR A 63 -21.34 4.71 -13.10
C THR A 63 -20.72 5.08 -11.75
N SER A 64 -19.60 4.42 -11.44
CA SER A 64 -18.32 5.12 -11.25
C SER A 64 -18.28 6.33 -10.30
N ASN A 65 -18.81 6.18 -9.08
CA ASN A 65 -18.61 7.13 -7.97
C ASN A 65 -17.90 6.40 -6.82
N SER A 66 -17.07 7.10 -6.04
CA SER A 66 -16.41 6.54 -4.85
C SER A 66 -16.26 7.55 -3.72
N VAL A 67 -15.64 7.18 -2.60
CA VAL A 67 -15.41 8.05 -1.45
C VAL A 67 -14.24 9.03 -1.68
N ALA A 68 -14.37 10.22 -1.10
CA ALA A 68 -13.35 11.28 -1.16
C ALA A 68 -12.77 11.64 0.22
N TRP A 69 -11.74 12.50 0.25
CA TRP A 69 -11.12 13.01 1.48
C TRP A 69 -10.83 14.51 1.41
N VAL A 70 -10.78 15.14 2.58
CA VAL A 70 -10.57 16.58 2.77
C VAL A 70 -9.67 16.82 3.98
N GLU A 71 -8.72 17.73 3.86
CA GLU A 71 -7.81 18.09 4.95
C GLU A 71 -8.26 19.36 5.68
N LEU A 72 -8.13 19.35 7.01
CA LEU A 72 -8.21 20.53 7.86
C LEU A 72 -6.86 20.85 8.51
N TYR A 73 -6.45 22.11 8.46
CA TYR A 73 -5.23 22.65 9.07
C TYR A 73 -5.56 23.60 10.23
N ASN A 74 -5.00 23.32 11.42
CA ASN A 74 -5.13 24.18 12.60
C ASN A 74 -4.00 25.22 12.66
N LYS A 75 -4.19 26.37 12.00
CA LYS A 75 -3.26 27.51 11.96
C LYS A 75 -3.17 28.30 13.28
N GLN A 76 -3.79 27.81 14.37
CA GLN A 76 -3.74 28.45 15.69
C GLN A 76 -2.47 28.06 16.46
N ASN A 77 -2.08 28.92 17.42
CA ASN A 77 -1.06 28.61 18.43
C ASN A 77 -1.59 27.80 19.62
N VAL A 78 -2.83 27.29 19.53
CA VAL A 78 -3.49 26.42 20.52
C VAL A 78 -4.10 25.21 19.84
N ALA A 79 -4.33 24.14 20.61
CA ALA A 79 -4.98 22.94 20.11
C ALA A 79 -6.50 23.13 19.93
N VAL A 80 -7.06 22.51 18.90
CA VAL A 80 -8.49 22.58 18.54
C VAL A 80 -9.08 21.17 18.53
N ASN A 81 -10.27 20.98 19.09
CA ASN A 81 -10.94 19.67 19.13
C ASN A 81 -12.09 19.61 18.11
N LEU A 82 -12.10 18.54 17.30
CA LEU A 82 -13.00 18.38 16.17
C LEU A 82 -14.49 18.30 16.56
N LYS A 83 -14.86 17.78 17.73
CA LYS A 83 -16.28 17.66 18.15
C LYS A 83 -17.02 18.99 18.29
N ASN A 84 -16.29 20.10 18.30
CA ASN A 84 -16.83 21.46 18.28
C ASN A 84 -17.25 21.92 16.87
N TYR A 85 -17.12 21.05 15.86
CA TYR A 85 -17.34 21.33 14.45
C TYR A 85 -18.19 20.24 13.77
N VAL A 86 -18.80 20.61 12.65
CA VAL A 86 -19.54 19.71 11.74
C VAL A 86 -19.01 19.93 10.33
N LEU A 87 -18.70 18.85 9.63
CA LEU A 87 -18.41 18.90 8.19
C LEU A 87 -19.73 18.76 7.42
N ARG A 88 -20.02 19.66 6.48
CA ARG A 88 -21.11 19.51 5.53
C ARG A 88 -20.57 19.45 4.11
N THR A 89 -20.94 18.42 3.38
CA THR A 89 -20.57 18.17 1.98
C THR A 89 -21.59 17.22 1.34
N GLY A 90 -21.40 16.77 0.10
CA GLY A 90 -22.22 15.70 -0.47
C GLY A 90 -21.99 14.36 0.22
N GLY A 91 -22.89 13.40 0.02
CA GLY A 91 -22.77 12.06 0.59
C GLY A 91 -23.07 10.96 -0.42
N ILE A 92 -22.27 9.90 -0.42
CA ILE A 92 -22.50 8.68 -1.20
C ILE A 92 -22.98 7.57 -0.25
N LYS A 93 -24.05 6.87 -0.61
CA LYS A 93 -24.69 5.90 0.29
C LYS A 93 -23.87 4.60 0.35
N GLN A 94 -23.42 4.20 1.53
CA GLN A 94 -22.51 3.05 1.71
C GLN A 94 -23.13 1.74 1.22
N SER A 95 -24.45 1.59 1.28
CA SER A 95 -25.15 0.40 0.78
C SER A 95 -25.51 0.46 -0.71
N ASP A 96 -25.27 1.59 -1.39
CA ASP A 96 -25.75 1.87 -2.76
C ASP A 96 -25.06 3.14 -3.33
N PRO A 97 -23.81 3.05 -3.84
CA PRO A 97 -23.06 4.17 -4.39
C PRO A 97 -23.63 4.81 -5.66
N SER A 98 -24.67 4.22 -6.26
CA SER A 98 -25.47 4.91 -7.29
C SER A 98 -26.32 6.05 -6.68
N SER A 99 -26.64 5.94 -5.39
CA SER A 99 -27.44 6.88 -4.63
C SER A 99 -26.56 7.91 -3.90
N VAL A 100 -26.67 9.17 -4.31
CA VAL A 100 -25.95 10.31 -3.73
C VAL A 100 -26.91 11.34 -3.14
N SER A 101 -26.53 11.93 -2.01
CA SER A 101 -27.18 13.08 -1.41
C SER A 101 -26.39 14.35 -1.71
N ALA A 102 -27.09 15.41 -2.13
CA ALA A 102 -26.50 16.71 -2.42
C ALA A 102 -25.97 17.44 -1.16
N SER A 103 -26.38 17.05 0.06
CA SER A 103 -25.84 17.60 1.30
C SER A 103 -26.09 16.66 2.49
N VAL A 104 -25.04 16.34 3.24
CA VAL A 104 -25.05 15.55 4.48
C VAL A 104 -24.22 16.27 5.54
N ASN A 105 -24.64 16.21 6.80
CA ASN A 105 -23.92 16.77 7.95
C ASN A 105 -23.21 15.64 8.71
N TYR A 106 -21.89 15.70 8.79
CA TYR A 106 -21.03 14.77 9.51
C TYR A 106 -20.59 15.39 10.83
N ALA A 107 -21.09 14.86 11.94
CA ALA A 107 -20.59 15.21 13.26
C ALA A 107 -19.16 14.67 13.41
N LEU A 108 -18.21 15.54 13.77
CA LEU A 108 -16.80 15.15 13.87
C LEU A 108 -16.49 14.57 15.27
N PRO A 109 -15.54 13.62 15.38
CA PRO A 109 -15.28 12.90 16.64
C PRO A 109 -14.48 13.74 17.65
N ASP A 110 -14.33 13.19 18.86
CA ASP A 110 -13.49 13.75 19.93
C ASP A 110 -11.99 13.54 19.66
N VAL A 111 -11.49 14.21 18.62
CA VAL A 111 -10.09 14.20 18.19
C VAL A 111 -9.53 15.61 18.31
N THR A 112 -8.38 15.74 18.96
CA THR A 112 -7.68 17.02 19.11
C THR A 112 -6.59 17.15 18.05
N ILE A 113 -6.62 18.27 17.32
CA ILE A 113 -5.54 18.72 16.44
C ILE A 113 -4.65 19.66 17.26
N PRO A 114 -3.32 19.44 17.34
CA PRO A 114 -2.41 20.35 18.03
C PRO A 114 -2.26 21.68 17.27
N ALA A 115 -1.60 22.65 17.89
CA ALA A 115 -1.23 23.91 17.24
C ALA A 115 -0.36 23.65 15.99
N ASN A 116 -0.72 24.21 14.85
CA ASN A 116 -0.12 23.94 13.53
C ASN A 116 -0.25 22.48 13.04
N GLY A 117 -1.14 21.68 13.62
CA GLY A 117 -1.41 20.30 13.17
C GLY A 117 -2.41 20.20 12.02
N TYR A 118 -2.39 19.05 11.36
CA TYR A 118 -3.20 18.69 10.20
C TYR A 118 -4.05 17.44 10.48
N VAL A 119 -5.25 17.38 9.90
CA VAL A 119 -6.08 16.17 9.92
C VAL A 119 -6.80 15.97 8.59
N VAL A 120 -6.59 14.80 7.98
CA VAL A 120 -7.35 14.32 6.82
C VAL A 120 -8.63 13.65 7.32
N ILE A 121 -9.76 14.08 6.80
CA ILE A 121 -11.09 13.51 7.04
C ILE A 121 -11.50 12.74 5.78
N ALA A 122 -11.86 11.47 5.95
CA ALA A 122 -12.07 10.52 4.87
C ALA A 122 -13.29 9.63 5.11
N GLY A 123 -13.88 9.03 4.07
CA GLY A 123 -14.99 8.09 4.23
C GLY A 123 -14.56 6.72 4.79
N GLN A 124 -15.23 6.22 5.83
CA GLN A 124 -15.02 4.87 6.37
C GLN A 124 -15.67 3.79 5.46
N LYS A 125 -15.15 3.64 4.24
CA LYS A 125 -15.64 2.67 3.23
C LYS A 125 -15.69 1.23 3.78
N SER A 126 -14.72 0.87 4.64
CA SER A 126 -14.58 -0.44 5.27
C SER A 126 -14.38 -0.32 6.79
N PRO A 127 -14.94 -1.24 7.61
CA PRO A 127 -14.69 -1.29 9.06
C PRO A 127 -13.23 -1.65 9.43
N TYR A 128 -12.40 -2.02 8.44
CA TYR A 128 -10.96 -2.25 8.65
C TYR A 128 -10.16 -0.95 8.67
N LEU A 129 -10.71 0.16 8.18
CA LEU A 129 -10.09 1.48 8.26
C LEU A 129 -10.28 2.05 9.67
N THR A 130 -9.18 2.43 10.32
CA THR A 130 -9.17 2.98 11.68
C THR A 130 -8.32 4.24 11.76
N ASN A 131 -8.76 5.22 12.56
CA ASN A 131 -8.07 6.50 12.72
C ASN A 131 -6.59 6.31 13.10
N SER A 132 -5.71 7.08 12.48
CA SER A 132 -4.26 6.89 12.61
C SER A 132 -3.74 7.30 13.99
N THR A 133 -2.87 6.48 14.57
CA THR A 133 -2.22 6.73 15.88
C THR A 133 -0.72 7.01 15.78
N VAL A 134 -0.14 6.99 14.58
CA VAL A 134 1.30 7.21 14.29
C VAL A 134 1.82 8.59 14.68
N ASN A 135 1.03 9.65 14.47
CA ASN A 135 1.45 11.04 14.62
C ASN A 135 0.30 11.85 15.25
N ASP A 136 0.63 12.84 16.09
CA ASP A 136 -0.36 13.75 16.69
C ASP A 136 -0.54 15.05 15.89
N ALA A 137 0.48 15.49 15.16
CA ALA A 137 0.42 16.66 14.28
C ALA A 137 -0.08 16.33 12.86
N SER A 138 -0.24 15.05 12.52
CA SER A 138 -0.80 14.57 11.26
C SER A 138 -1.67 13.34 11.53
N LYS A 139 -2.95 13.38 11.14
CA LYS A 139 -3.90 12.27 11.38
C LYS A 139 -4.83 12.01 10.20
N VAL A 140 -5.28 10.76 10.05
CA VAL A 140 -6.50 10.40 9.32
C VAL A 140 -7.65 10.12 10.30
N VAL A 141 -8.82 10.64 9.99
CA VAL A 141 -10.09 10.36 10.68
C VAL A 141 -11.08 9.82 9.65
N TYR A 142 -11.52 8.58 9.83
CA TYR A 142 -12.52 7.95 8.99
C TYR A 142 -13.93 8.19 9.54
N LEU A 143 -14.85 8.62 8.68
CA LEU A 143 -16.22 8.98 9.04
C LEU A 143 -17.26 8.20 8.24
N LEU A 144 -18.35 7.92 8.92
CA LEU A 144 -19.67 7.59 8.39
C LEU A 144 -20.65 8.59 9.03
N ASP A 145 -21.78 8.93 8.39
CA ASP A 145 -22.76 9.83 9.00
C ASP A 145 -23.42 9.21 10.25
N SER A 146 -24.09 10.03 11.06
CA SER A 146 -24.69 9.58 12.32
C SER A 146 -25.84 8.56 12.18
N THR A 147 -26.35 8.33 10.97
CA THR A 147 -27.34 7.27 10.67
C THR A 147 -26.71 5.96 10.20
N GLY A 148 -25.41 5.93 9.89
CA GLY A 148 -24.74 4.77 9.31
C GLY A 148 -25.00 4.55 7.82
N THR A 149 -25.37 5.60 7.08
CA THR A 149 -25.90 5.50 5.71
C THR A 149 -24.96 6.09 4.65
N TYR A 150 -24.33 7.23 4.93
CA TYR A 150 -23.61 8.06 3.95
C TYR A 150 -22.14 8.27 4.31
N LEU A 151 -21.28 8.22 3.30
CA LEU A 151 -19.85 8.52 3.34
C LEU A 151 -19.59 9.86 2.61
N PRO A 152 -18.59 10.69 2.99
CA PRO A 152 -18.31 11.97 2.32
C PRO A 152 -18.03 11.83 0.82
N TYR A 153 -18.65 12.69 0.01
CA TYR A 153 -18.65 12.58 -1.45
C TYR A 153 -18.82 13.90 -2.21
N TRP A 154 -18.13 14.01 -3.35
CA TRP A 154 -18.34 14.96 -4.43
C TRP A 154 -17.78 14.37 -5.73
N SER A 155 -18.14 14.95 -6.90
CA SER A 155 -17.57 14.54 -8.19
C SER A 155 -16.43 15.46 -8.63
N ASN A 156 -15.66 15.06 -9.64
CA ASN A 156 -14.70 15.95 -10.29
C ASN A 156 -15.36 17.21 -10.88
N SER A 157 -16.61 17.08 -11.35
CA SER A 157 -17.37 18.15 -12.02
C SER A 157 -18.13 19.10 -11.09
N SER A 158 -18.39 18.74 -9.84
CA SER A 158 -19.16 19.56 -8.91
C SER A 158 -19.02 19.11 -7.45
N GLY A 159 -18.82 20.08 -6.55
CA GLY A 159 -18.90 19.83 -5.11
C GLY A 159 -18.70 21.06 -4.25
N PHE A 160 -18.80 20.85 -2.94
CA PHE A 160 -18.47 21.85 -1.92
C PHE A 160 -18.03 21.16 -0.64
N ILE A 161 -17.24 21.88 0.16
CA ILE A 161 -16.90 21.56 1.54
C ILE A 161 -17.31 22.76 2.39
N GLU A 162 -18.06 22.52 3.45
CA GLU A 162 -18.29 23.51 4.52
C GLU A 162 -17.83 22.95 5.86
N LEU A 163 -16.89 23.64 6.50
CA LEU A 163 -16.60 23.44 7.92
C LEU A 163 -17.51 24.38 8.73
N GLN A 164 -18.36 23.81 9.58
CA GLN A 164 -19.29 24.55 10.43
C GLN A 164 -18.84 24.50 11.89
N ALA A 165 -19.12 25.57 12.63
CA ALA A 165 -19.15 25.54 14.08
C ALA A 165 -20.37 24.73 14.54
N ALA A 166 -20.20 23.79 15.47
CA ALA A 166 -21.31 23.02 16.02
C ALA A 166 -22.32 23.93 16.74
N ARG A 167 -23.61 23.63 16.58
CA ARG A 167 -24.69 24.32 17.31
C ARG A 167 -24.56 24.02 18.81
N THR A 168 -24.63 25.06 19.63
CA THR A 168 -24.75 24.94 21.09
C THR A 168 -26.15 25.35 21.55
N ALA A 169 -26.44 25.29 22.85
CA ALA A 169 -27.69 25.82 23.40
C ALA A 169 -27.72 27.37 23.41
N GLN A 170 -26.59 28.03 23.11
CA GLN A 170 -26.39 29.48 23.18
C GLN A 170 -26.07 30.11 21.81
N ALA A 171 -25.66 29.31 20.82
CA ALA A 171 -25.27 29.78 19.48
C ALA A 171 -25.78 28.84 18.38
N ALA A 172 -26.29 29.41 17.29
CA ALA A 172 -26.60 28.68 16.07
C ALA A 172 -25.31 28.21 15.38
N ALA A 173 -25.42 27.15 14.57
CA ALA A 173 -24.33 26.74 13.69
C ALA A 173 -24.03 27.85 12.66
N ARG A 174 -22.75 28.03 12.32
CA ARG A 174 -22.26 29.01 11.33
C ARG A 174 -21.13 28.39 10.52
N THR A 175 -20.91 28.90 9.31
CA THR A 175 -19.69 28.62 8.53
C THR A 175 -18.47 29.12 9.30
N VAL A 176 -17.44 28.27 9.39
CA VAL A 176 -16.07 28.60 9.81
C VAL A 176 -15.19 28.73 8.58
N ASP A 177 -15.31 27.79 7.64
CA ASP A 177 -14.62 27.78 6.36
C ASP A 177 -15.47 27.10 5.28
N PHE A 178 -15.24 27.46 4.02
CA PHE A 178 -16.03 27.00 2.88
C PHE A 178 -15.23 27.05 1.57
N VAL A 179 -15.45 26.06 0.72
CA VAL A 179 -15.04 26.07 -0.69
C VAL A 179 -16.10 25.39 -1.55
N ARG A 180 -16.34 25.92 -2.75
CA ARG A 180 -17.16 25.28 -3.80
C ARG A 180 -16.42 25.27 -5.13
N PHE A 181 -16.61 24.18 -5.88
CA PHE A 181 -15.86 23.89 -7.10
C PHE A 181 -16.76 23.29 -8.19
N GLY A 182 -16.34 23.48 -9.44
CA GLY A 182 -17.10 23.06 -10.62
C GLY A 182 -18.49 23.68 -10.65
N GLU A 183 -19.51 22.89 -11.03
CA GLU A 183 -20.90 23.35 -11.21
C GLU A 183 -21.71 23.50 -9.91
N SER A 184 -21.06 23.55 -8.74
CA SER A 184 -21.76 23.58 -7.45
C SER A 184 -22.42 24.94 -7.17
N THR A 185 -23.74 24.93 -7.03
CA THR A 185 -24.57 26.09 -6.64
C THR A 185 -24.85 26.15 -5.14
N THR A 186 -24.19 25.32 -4.33
CA THR A 186 -24.40 25.31 -2.87
C THR A 186 -23.87 26.60 -2.24
N GLU A 187 -24.67 27.18 -1.34
CA GLU A 187 -24.30 28.32 -0.51
C GLU A 187 -23.90 27.88 0.92
N PRO A 188 -23.00 28.62 1.59
CA PRO A 188 -22.67 28.45 3.00
C PRO A 188 -23.81 28.92 3.94
N LEU A 189 -23.83 28.43 5.18
CA LEU A 189 -24.76 28.88 6.23
C LEU A 189 -24.59 30.37 6.55
N THR A 190 -23.35 30.86 6.58
CA THR A 190 -23.02 32.27 6.75
C THR A 190 -23.13 32.96 5.39
N ARG A 191 -24.23 33.72 5.20
CA ARG A 191 -24.47 34.54 4.01
C ARG A 191 -23.25 35.42 3.68
N ASN A 192 -22.86 35.44 2.41
CA ASN A 192 -21.70 36.16 1.87
C ASN A 192 -20.33 35.68 2.39
N TYR A 193 -20.21 34.48 2.99
CA TYR A 193 -18.90 33.91 3.31
C TYR A 193 -18.10 33.60 2.03
N TRP A 194 -18.76 33.05 1.00
CA TRP A 194 -18.16 32.90 -0.32
C TRP A 194 -18.59 34.04 -1.24
N VAL A 195 -17.66 34.55 -2.05
CA VAL A 195 -17.92 35.63 -3.02
C VAL A 195 -17.28 35.29 -4.38
N GLY A 196 -18.05 35.50 -5.44
CA GLY A 196 -17.58 35.34 -6.81
C GLY A 196 -17.67 33.91 -7.34
N ALA A 197 -16.77 33.60 -8.28
CA ALA A 197 -16.74 32.34 -9.01
C ALA A 197 -16.39 31.15 -8.12
N ASN A 198 -16.67 29.96 -8.63
CA ASN A 198 -16.23 28.70 -8.03
C ASN A 198 -14.74 28.47 -8.32
N VAL A 199 -14.10 27.58 -7.56
CA VAL A 199 -12.83 26.98 -8.00
C VAL A 199 -13.13 26.12 -9.25
N PRO A 200 -12.24 26.03 -10.25
CA PRO A 200 -12.46 25.15 -11.40
C PRO A 200 -12.78 23.71 -11.01
N ALA A 201 -13.50 22.99 -11.88
CA ALA A 201 -13.66 21.55 -11.77
C ALA A 201 -12.28 20.86 -11.85
N PHE A 202 -12.16 19.69 -11.21
CA PHE A 202 -11.01 18.81 -11.38
C PHE A 202 -10.98 18.30 -12.83
N ALA A 203 -9.79 17.97 -13.35
CA ALA A 203 -9.69 17.45 -14.72
C ALA A 203 -10.52 16.17 -14.91
N THR A 204 -11.00 15.96 -16.14
CA THR A 204 -11.51 14.64 -16.54
C THR A 204 -10.31 13.69 -16.64
N PRO A 205 -10.31 12.50 -16.01
CA PRO A 205 -9.28 11.50 -16.24
C PRO A 205 -9.14 11.16 -17.74
N ALA A 206 -7.93 10.76 -18.15
CA ALA A 206 -7.73 10.20 -19.48
C ALA A 206 -8.60 8.95 -19.68
N ALA A 207 -8.99 8.65 -20.92
CA ALA A 207 -9.75 7.43 -21.24
C ALA A 207 -8.98 6.11 -20.94
N THR A 208 -7.69 6.23 -20.62
CA THR A 208 -6.77 5.18 -20.18
C THR A 208 -6.59 5.09 -18.67
N TYR A 209 -7.13 6.04 -17.90
CA TYR A 209 -7.00 6.07 -16.43
C TYR A 209 -7.67 4.85 -15.80
N VAL A 210 -6.95 4.23 -14.86
CA VAL A 210 -7.42 3.14 -14.01
C VAL A 210 -7.45 3.66 -12.58
N GLY A 211 -8.64 3.69 -11.98
CA GLY A 211 -8.80 4.14 -10.60
C GLY A 211 -8.34 3.10 -9.58
N SER A 212 -7.79 3.58 -8.46
CA SER A 212 -7.52 2.73 -7.30
C SER A 212 -8.83 2.15 -6.75
N GLN A 213 -8.89 0.82 -6.64
CA GLN A 213 -9.99 0.10 -5.99
C GLN A 213 -9.78 -0.09 -4.48
N SER A 214 -8.65 0.40 -3.94
CA SER A 214 -8.31 0.30 -2.51
C SER A 214 -9.48 0.68 -1.59
N LEU A 215 -9.51 0.02 -0.44
CA LEU A 215 -10.44 0.37 0.62
C LEU A 215 -10.13 1.74 1.23
N ASP A 216 -8.87 2.20 1.29
CA ASP A 216 -8.49 3.47 1.90
C ASP A 216 -8.65 4.65 0.91
N PRO A 217 -9.48 5.67 1.24
CA PRO A 217 -9.57 6.90 0.49
C PRO A 217 -8.25 7.60 0.15
N LEU A 218 -7.18 7.43 0.94
CA LEU A 218 -5.91 8.14 0.71
C LEU A 218 -5.03 7.53 -0.39
N ASP A 219 -5.31 6.32 -0.88
CA ASP A 219 -4.47 5.62 -1.88
C ASP A 219 -4.71 6.09 -3.34
N THR A 220 -4.89 7.40 -3.56
CA THR A 220 -4.86 7.99 -4.92
C THR A 220 -4.04 9.26 -4.97
N HIS A 221 -3.21 9.35 -6.01
CA HIS A 221 -2.37 10.53 -6.32
C HIS A 221 -3.10 11.40 -7.34
N ASP A 222 -4.42 11.53 -7.18
CA ASP A 222 -5.26 12.32 -8.07
C ASP A 222 -4.94 13.82 -7.94
N GLN A 223 -5.55 14.67 -8.76
CA GLN A 223 -5.44 16.11 -8.50
C GLN A 223 -6.16 16.50 -7.20
N SER A 224 -5.66 17.51 -6.49
CA SER A 224 -6.35 18.15 -5.37
C SER A 224 -6.50 19.65 -5.62
N ILE A 225 -7.42 20.32 -4.92
CA ILE A 225 -7.42 21.77 -4.78
C ILE A 225 -6.88 22.14 -3.40
N ALA A 226 -5.80 22.91 -3.38
CA ALA A 226 -5.03 23.19 -2.17
C ALA A 226 -4.84 24.71 -1.94
N ARG A 227 -4.92 25.12 -0.68
CA ARG A 227 -4.37 26.40 -0.20
C ARG A 227 -2.88 26.21 0.04
N LEU A 228 -2.04 26.61 -0.92
CA LEU A 228 -0.59 26.41 -0.85
C LEU A 228 0.04 27.11 0.38
N ASN A 229 0.89 26.39 1.10
CA ASN A 229 1.61 26.85 2.30
C ASN A 229 2.41 28.13 2.02
N SER A 230 3.05 28.23 0.85
CA SER A 230 3.83 29.39 0.40
C SER A 230 3.01 30.68 0.22
N ARG A 231 1.68 30.59 0.12
CA ARG A 231 0.77 31.73 -0.11
C ARG A 231 -0.61 31.57 0.54
N PHE A 232 -0.66 30.98 1.74
CA PHE A 232 -1.94 30.60 2.37
C PHE A 232 -2.84 31.80 2.66
N THR A 233 -3.97 31.91 1.93
CA THR A 233 -5.00 32.96 2.13
C THR A 233 -6.37 32.36 2.42
N VAL A 234 -7.21 33.15 3.10
CA VAL A 234 -8.61 32.85 3.41
C VAL A 234 -9.43 34.09 3.11
N THR A 235 -9.63 34.35 1.82
CA THR A 235 -10.43 35.47 1.28
C THR A 235 -11.91 35.12 1.11
N GLY A 236 -12.25 33.83 1.12
CA GLY A 236 -13.61 33.37 0.81
C GLY A 236 -13.92 33.40 -0.70
N THR A 237 -12.90 33.22 -1.53
CA THR A 237 -13.03 33.26 -2.99
C THR A 237 -12.18 32.17 -3.64
N SER A 238 -12.38 31.92 -4.94
CA SER A 238 -11.60 30.92 -5.67
C SER A 238 -10.11 31.24 -5.80
N THR A 239 -9.65 32.47 -5.50
CA THR A 239 -8.22 32.82 -5.55
C THR A 239 -7.40 32.28 -4.39
N ASP A 240 -8.03 31.80 -3.32
CA ASP A 240 -7.34 31.09 -2.24
C ASP A 240 -6.76 29.72 -2.70
N TRP A 241 -7.33 29.15 -3.76
CA TRP A 241 -7.17 27.75 -4.12
C TRP A 241 -6.31 27.56 -5.37
N THR A 242 -5.55 26.47 -5.38
CA THR A 242 -4.72 26.05 -6.52
C THR A 242 -5.04 24.59 -6.84
N LEU A 243 -5.38 24.27 -8.08
CA LEU A 243 -5.40 22.89 -8.55
C LEU A 243 -3.95 22.40 -8.64
N VAL A 244 -3.61 21.31 -7.95
CA VAL A 244 -2.27 20.70 -7.96
C VAL A 244 -2.35 19.23 -8.37
N ASP A 245 -1.28 18.74 -8.98
CA ASP A 245 -1.20 17.40 -9.57
C ASP A 245 -0.58 16.35 -8.63
N PHE A 246 -0.20 16.75 -7.41
CA PHE A 246 0.47 15.93 -6.40
C PHE A 246 -0.06 16.36 -5.02
N PRO A 247 -1.05 15.65 -4.44
CA PRO A 247 -1.64 16.02 -3.16
C PRO A 247 -0.69 15.80 -1.99
N THR A 248 -0.85 16.57 -0.92
CA THR A 248 0.07 16.61 0.24
C THR A 248 -0.62 16.25 1.57
N PRO A 249 -1.37 15.13 1.65
CA PRO A 249 -2.29 14.84 2.75
C PRO A 249 -1.60 14.72 4.11
N GLY A 250 -2.09 15.48 5.09
CA GLY A 250 -1.64 15.49 6.47
C GLY A 250 -0.39 16.34 6.71
N GLY A 251 -0.14 17.35 5.89
CA GLY A 251 1.06 18.17 5.99
C GLY A 251 0.97 19.50 5.25
N PRO A 252 2.04 20.31 5.26
CA PRO A 252 2.07 21.57 4.53
C PRO A 252 1.88 21.35 3.03
N ASN A 253 0.95 22.09 2.41
CA ASN A 253 0.76 22.14 0.95
C ASN A 253 1.93 22.86 0.27
N ASP A 254 3.07 22.18 0.16
CA ASP A 254 4.36 22.69 -0.29
C ASP A 254 4.64 22.44 -1.78
N VAL A 255 4.06 21.38 -2.36
CA VAL A 255 4.15 21.09 -3.80
C VAL A 255 3.29 22.07 -4.60
N ALA A 256 3.86 22.64 -5.67
CA ALA A 256 3.19 23.58 -6.55
C ALA A 256 2.44 22.90 -7.72
N ALA A 257 1.55 23.63 -8.38
CA ALA A 257 0.85 23.15 -9.58
C ALA A 257 1.80 23.04 -10.78
N GLY A 258 1.63 22.02 -11.63
CA GLY A 258 2.41 21.86 -12.85
C GLY A 258 3.91 21.61 -12.65
N VAL A 259 4.32 21.09 -11.50
CA VAL A 259 5.69 20.61 -11.26
C VAL A 259 5.99 19.35 -12.08
N THR A 260 7.25 19.19 -12.47
CA THR A 260 7.74 18.04 -13.23
C THR A 260 8.02 16.85 -12.31
N ASP A 261 7.65 15.66 -12.77
CA ASP A 261 8.18 14.36 -12.37
C ASP A 261 8.91 13.84 -13.61
N SER A 262 10.25 13.82 -13.57
CA SER A 262 11.07 13.61 -14.77
C SER A 262 11.36 12.14 -15.07
N ASP A 263 11.29 11.27 -14.07
CA ASP A 263 11.65 9.85 -14.12
C ASP A 263 10.43 8.91 -14.00
N HIS A 264 9.26 9.47 -13.70
CA HIS A 264 7.92 8.87 -13.73
C HIS A 264 7.69 7.82 -12.63
N ASP A 265 8.12 8.12 -11.40
CA ASP A 265 7.84 7.31 -10.21
C ASP A 265 6.68 7.83 -9.34
N GLY A 266 6.18 9.05 -9.58
CA GLY A 266 5.09 9.66 -8.83
C GLY A 266 5.51 10.75 -7.84
N ILE A 267 6.81 11.04 -7.73
CA ILE A 267 7.37 12.07 -6.84
C ILE A 267 7.95 13.21 -7.71
N PRO A 268 7.52 14.47 -7.52
CA PRO A 268 7.99 15.57 -8.35
C PRO A 268 9.43 15.95 -8.04
N ASP A 269 10.19 16.37 -9.06
CA ASP A 269 11.59 16.81 -8.99
C ASP A 269 11.81 17.85 -7.90
N THR A 270 10.82 18.71 -7.66
CA THR A 270 10.86 19.76 -6.63
C THR A 270 10.85 19.23 -5.20
N ALA A 271 10.29 18.04 -4.96
CA ALA A 271 10.33 17.36 -3.67
C ALA A 271 11.59 16.50 -3.51
N LYS A 272 12.17 16.03 -4.62
CA LYS A 272 13.46 15.33 -4.66
C LYS A 272 14.67 16.26 -4.59
N ALA A 273 14.49 17.59 -4.66
CA ALA A 273 15.56 18.56 -4.60
C ALA A 273 16.02 18.87 -3.16
N ALA A 274 17.28 19.26 -2.97
CA ALA A 274 17.81 19.62 -1.66
C ALA A 274 17.10 20.87 -1.08
N GLY A 275 16.46 20.71 0.08
CA GLY A 275 15.61 21.76 0.67
C GLY A 275 14.19 21.84 0.07
N GLY A 276 13.88 20.94 -0.88
CA GLY A 276 12.51 20.61 -1.28
C GLY A 276 11.85 19.66 -0.28
N THR A 277 10.52 19.57 -0.34
CA THR A 277 9.72 18.72 0.57
C THR A 277 8.48 18.20 -0.15
N TYR A 278 7.92 17.09 0.35
CA TYR A 278 6.59 16.58 0.00
C TYR A 278 5.76 16.49 1.28
N ALA A 279 4.73 17.33 1.44
CA ALA A 279 3.94 17.41 2.68
C ALA A 279 4.81 17.62 3.94
N GLY A 280 5.92 18.33 3.81
CA GLY A 280 6.93 18.55 4.86
C GLY A 280 7.89 17.38 5.12
N LEU A 281 7.92 16.35 4.26
CA LEU A 281 8.92 15.28 4.29
C LEU A 281 10.13 15.64 3.39
N ASP A 282 11.34 15.58 3.94
CA ASP A 282 12.60 15.77 3.20
C ASP A 282 13.03 14.46 2.52
N LEU A 283 12.58 14.27 1.28
CA LEU A 283 12.87 13.07 0.51
C LEU A 283 14.32 13.03 -0.01
N TYR A 284 14.95 14.21 -0.16
CA TYR A 284 16.36 14.30 -0.51
C TYR A 284 17.26 13.76 0.61
N ALA A 285 16.91 14.01 1.87
CA ALA A 285 17.59 13.41 3.03
C ALA A 285 17.37 11.89 3.12
N MET A 286 16.20 11.39 2.72
CA MET A 286 15.93 9.94 2.67
C MET A 286 16.70 9.23 1.54
N GLY A 287 16.93 9.91 0.40
CA GLY A 287 17.76 9.41 -0.69
C GLY A 287 17.30 9.75 -2.11
N ALA A 288 16.11 10.33 -2.27
CA ALA A 288 15.49 10.59 -3.57
C ALA A 288 16.21 11.66 -4.40
N ARG A 289 16.23 11.55 -5.73
CA ARG A 289 16.95 12.47 -6.63
C ARG A 289 16.17 12.76 -7.92
N PRO A 290 16.13 14.01 -8.43
CA PRO A 290 15.50 14.29 -9.73
C PRO A 290 16.18 13.50 -10.86
N GLY A 291 15.40 12.77 -11.67
CA GLY A 291 15.91 11.89 -12.72
C GLY A 291 16.32 10.49 -12.23
N GLN A 292 15.95 10.11 -11.01
CA GLN A 292 16.19 8.80 -10.40
C GLN A 292 14.85 8.22 -9.96
N LYS A 293 14.52 7.00 -10.42
CA LYS A 293 13.30 6.31 -9.98
C LYS A 293 13.46 5.84 -8.53
N ASP A 294 12.63 6.36 -7.65
CA ASP A 294 12.68 6.20 -6.20
C ASP A 294 11.42 5.49 -5.71
N MET A 295 11.54 4.20 -5.34
CA MET A 295 10.44 3.44 -4.76
C MET A 295 10.55 3.41 -3.23
N PHE A 296 9.65 4.09 -2.53
CA PHE A 296 9.59 4.08 -1.07
C PHE A 296 8.75 2.92 -0.54
N ILE A 297 9.28 2.19 0.44
CA ILE A 297 8.61 1.05 1.08
C ILE A 297 8.70 1.17 2.59
N GLN A 298 7.56 1.31 3.27
CA GLN A 298 7.47 1.08 4.71
C GLN A 298 7.20 -0.42 4.94
N LEU A 299 8.06 -1.10 5.69
CA LEU A 299 7.93 -2.52 6.01
C LEU A 299 7.76 -2.71 7.52
N ASP A 300 6.50 -2.86 7.92
CA ASP A 300 6.17 -3.29 9.28
C ASP A 300 6.43 -4.80 9.45
N TYR A 301 6.68 -5.24 10.69
CA TYR A 301 6.87 -6.66 11.00
C TYR A 301 6.23 -7.02 12.35
N MET A 302 5.70 -8.24 12.45
CA MET A 302 5.13 -8.74 13.71
C MET A 302 6.22 -9.15 14.71
N GLY A 303 6.10 -8.64 15.93
CA GLY A 303 6.97 -8.97 17.05
C GLY A 303 6.85 -10.41 17.54
N SER A 304 7.43 -10.65 18.72
CA SER A 304 7.46 -11.96 19.37
C SER A 304 6.08 -12.44 19.83
N ASP A 305 5.79 -13.72 19.62
CA ASP A 305 4.68 -14.42 20.24
C ASP A 305 5.04 -14.75 21.69
N ALA A 306 4.43 -14.06 22.64
CA ALA A 306 4.66 -14.26 24.08
C ALA A 306 4.19 -15.63 24.62
N SER A 307 3.46 -16.43 23.81
CA SER A 307 3.05 -17.79 24.15
C SER A 307 3.97 -18.88 23.60
N ALA A 308 4.83 -18.55 22.64
CA ALA A 308 5.72 -19.50 21.98
C ALA A 308 7.06 -19.68 22.73
N THR A 309 7.49 -20.93 22.93
CA THR A 309 8.78 -21.25 23.58
C THR A 309 9.98 -20.93 22.69
N THR A 310 9.79 -20.98 21.38
CA THR A 310 10.76 -20.60 20.34
C THR A 310 10.04 -19.66 19.39
N GLN A 311 10.70 -18.57 18.98
CA GLN A 311 10.11 -17.66 18.00
C GLN A 311 10.25 -18.22 16.60
N ASP A 312 9.20 -18.05 15.79
CA ASP A 312 9.23 -18.39 14.37
C ASP A 312 10.29 -17.56 13.65
N SER A 313 11.37 -18.22 13.27
CA SER A 313 12.50 -17.57 12.62
C SER A 313 12.14 -16.96 11.26
N ALA A 314 11.19 -17.51 10.50
CA ALA A 314 10.82 -16.96 9.20
C ALA A 314 10.20 -15.55 9.30
N ARG A 315 9.57 -15.20 10.44
CA ARG A 315 9.02 -13.87 10.72
C ARG A 315 10.06 -12.85 11.20
N GLN A 316 11.27 -13.28 11.54
CA GLN A 316 12.32 -12.38 12.03
C GLN A 316 12.95 -11.65 10.84
N LEU A 317 12.45 -10.45 10.51
CA LEU A 317 12.91 -9.63 9.38
C LEU A 317 14.43 -9.45 9.37
N GLN A 318 15.07 -9.58 8.20
CA GLN A 318 16.51 -9.44 7.98
C GLN A 318 16.89 -8.31 7.04
N GLU A 319 17.93 -7.58 7.43
CA GLU A 319 18.52 -6.48 6.67
C GLU A 319 19.02 -6.95 5.30
N ALA A 320 19.76 -8.06 5.28
CA ALA A 320 20.28 -8.68 4.07
C ALA A 320 19.18 -9.07 3.05
N ALA A 321 17.93 -9.32 3.49
CA ALA A 321 16.83 -9.58 2.57
C ALA A 321 16.39 -8.31 1.82
N LEU A 322 16.37 -7.17 2.53
CA LEU A 322 16.09 -5.85 1.94
C LEU A 322 17.24 -5.38 1.06
N THR A 323 18.49 -5.62 1.48
CA THR A 323 19.68 -5.38 0.65
C THR A 323 19.63 -6.21 -0.64
N LYS A 324 19.23 -7.48 -0.56
CA LYS A 324 19.13 -8.38 -1.72
C LYS A 324 18.00 -7.97 -2.68
N MET A 325 16.85 -7.54 -2.16
CA MET A 325 15.78 -6.96 -2.99
C MET A 325 16.23 -5.65 -3.65
N GLY A 326 16.79 -4.70 -2.89
CA GLY A 326 17.28 -3.43 -3.45
C GLY A 326 18.37 -3.62 -4.52
N ALA A 327 19.26 -4.60 -4.34
CA ALA A 327 20.28 -4.96 -5.31
C ALA A 327 19.73 -5.56 -6.62
N ALA A 328 18.53 -6.14 -6.61
CA ALA A 328 17.87 -6.63 -7.83
C ALA A 328 17.23 -5.49 -8.65
N PHE A 329 16.75 -4.42 -8.00
CA PHE A 329 16.18 -3.24 -8.70
C PHE A 329 17.25 -2.27 -9.24
N ALA A 330 18.42 -2.20 -8.59
CA ALA A 330 19.47 -1.24 -8.96
C ALA A 330 19.98 -1.33 -10.42
N PRO A 331 20.17 -2.51 -11.04
CA PRO A 331 20.52 -2.62 -12.47
C PRO A 331 19.48 -2.02 -13.43
N HIS A 332 18.23 -1.91 -12.98
CA HIS A 332 17.10 -1.37 -13.75
C HIS A 332 16.84 0.11 -13.46
N HIS A 333 17.84 0.78 -12.84
CA HIS A 333 17.83 2.20 -12.48
C HIS A 333 16.67 2.61 -11.54
N ILE A 334 16.25 1.69 -10.68
CA ILE A 334 15.28 1.94 -9.61
C ILE A 334 15.99 1.80 -8.26
N VAL A 335 15.90 2.82 -7.41
CA VAL A 335 16.41 2.82 -6.03
C VAL A 335 15.25 2.54 -5.09
N VAL A 336 15.42 1.57 -4.20
CA VAL A 336 14.38 1.17 -3.23
C VAL A 336 14.74 1.68 -1.84
N HIS A 337 13.94 2.62 -1.34
CA HIS A 337 14.11 3.27 -0.04
C HIS A 337 13.24 2.56 1.00
N PHE A 338 13.82 1.58 1.69
CA PHE A 338 13.13 0.85 2.77
C PHE A 338 13.15 1.63 4.08
N ASP A 339 12.00 1.67 4.76
CA ASP A 339 11.89 1.95 6.18
C ASP A 339 11.38 0.71 6.93
N ALA A 340 12.26 0.10 7.71
CA ALA A 340 11.94 -0.91 8.72
C ALA A 340 12.00 -0.31 10.15
N GLY A 341 12.05 1.02 10.27
CA GLY A 341 12.14 1.74 11.52
C GLY A 341 13.34 1.30 12.36
N THR A 342 13.17 1.27 13.69
CA THR A 342 14.24 0.92 14.64
C THR A 342 14.70 -0.56 14.64
N ARG A 343 14.44 -1.32 13.57
CA ARG A 343 14.79 -2.75 13.48
C ARG A 343 16.29 -3.02 13.34
N PHE A 344 16.99 -2.22 12.56
CA PHE A 344 18.42 -2.41 12.25
C PHE A 344 19.31 -1.28 12.78
N SER A 345 18.83 -0.03 12.78
CA SER A 345 19.45 1.10 13.49
C SER A 345 18.51 1.74 14.50
N ALA A 346 19.01 2.07 15.69
CA ALA A 346 18.25 2.74 16.75
C ALA A 346 18.06 4.27 16.52
N LYS A 347 18.43 4.77 15.33
CA LYS A 347 18.29 6.16 14.87
C LYS A 347 17.97 6.16 13.38
N VAL A 348 17.46 7.28 12.87
CA VAL A 348 17.38 7.53 11.42
C VAL A 348 18.75 7.29 10.80
N ASP A 349 18.79 6.35 9.87
CA ASP A 349 19.98 5.87 9.16
C ASP A 349 19.52 5.17 7.88
N THR A 350 19.74 5.83 6.74
CA THR A 350 19.26 5.35 5.44
C THR A 350 20.05 4.14 4.93
N ALA A 351 21.28 3.91 5.43
CA ALA A 351 22.07 2.73 5.11
C ALA A 351 21.58 1.48 5.86
N HIS A 352 20.91 1.68 6.99
CA HIS A 352 20.35 0.64 7.86
C HIS A 352 18.81 0.70 7.91
N TYR A 353 18.19 1.09 6.79
CA TYR A 353 16.75 1.08 6.52
C TYR A 353 15.86 1.67 7.62
N ASN A 354 16.24 2.84 8.16
CA ASN A 354 15.45 3.60 9.13
C ASN A 354 15.27 5.05 8.65
N LEU A 355 14.07 5.43 8.22
CA LEU A 355 13.80 6.74 7.60
C LEU A 355 13.09 7.75 8.52
N ASP A 356 12.41 7.32 9.60
CA ASP A 356 11.73 8.22 10.56
C ASP A 356 12.15 8.09 12.04
N GLY A 357 12.88 7.03 12.40
CA GLY A 357 13.31 6.77 13.79
C GLY A 357 12.22 6.15 14.67
N ALA A 358 11.05 5.80 14.14
CA ALA A 358 9.98 5.13 14.87
C ALA A 358 10.14 3.60 14.86
N SER A 359 9.44 2.90 15.75
CA SER A 359 9.37 1.44 15.68
C SER A 359 8.37 1.01 14.62
N HIS A 360 8.79 0.10 13.74
CA HIS A 360 7.92 -0.58 12.77
C HIS A 360 7.53 -2.01 13.22
N GLU A 361 7.90 -2.38 14.45
CA GLU A 361 7.37 -3.59 15.09
C GLU A 361 5.88 -3.40 15.42
N ARG A 362 5.09 -4.45 15.20
CA ARG A 362 3.66 -4.51 15.52
C ARG A 362 3.38 -5.68 16.45
N THR A 363 2.45 -5.47 17.38
CA THR A 363 2.02 -6.53 18.32
C THR A 363 1.64 -7.79 17.57
N PHE A 364 2.18 -8.93 18.01
CA PHE A 364 1.94 -10.23 17.41
C PHE A 364 0.43 -10.53 17.29
N GLY A 365 0.02 -10.98 16.11
CA GLY A 365 -1.31 -11.52 15.84
C GLY A 365 -1.18 -12.82 15.05
N LYS A 366 -1.78 -13.91 15.56
CA LYS A 366 -1.71 -15.24 14.92
C LYS A 366 -2.13 -15.25 13.44
N CYS A 367 -3.11 -14.39 13.08
CA CYS A 367 -3.69 -14.29 11.77
C CYS A 367 -3.82 -12.83 11.31
N THR A 368 -3.42 -12.54 10.07
CA THR A 368 -3.74 -11.32 9.33
C THR A 368 -4.10 -11.68 7.90
N GLN A 369 -5.13 -11.05 7.36
CA GLN A 369 -5.61 -11.23 5.99
C GLN A 369 -5.63 -9.87 5.29
N MET A 370 -5.82 -9.81 3.97
CA MET A 370 -6.08 -8.53 3.31
C MET A 370 -7.46 -7.97 3.71
N SER A 371 -8.53 -8.61 3.24
CA SER A 371 -9.91 -8.18 3.48
C SER A 371 -10.85 -9.40 3.44
N ALA A 372 -12.16 -9.15 3.34
CA ALA A 372 -13.13 -10.16 2.93
C ALA A 372 -12.86 -10.60 1.47
N SER A 373 -12.08 -11.67 1.32
CA SER A 373 -11.60 -12.18 0.03
C SER A 373 -12.70 -12.93 -0.74
N ALA A 374 -13.39 -12.21 -1.63
CA ALA A 374 -14.43 -12.79 -2.48
C ALA A 374 -13.91 -13.92 -3.40
N THR A 375 -12.63 -13.89 -3.77
CA THR A 375 -11.95 -14.94 -4.57
C THR A 375 -11.77 -16.25 -3.80
N GLU A 376 -11.74 -16.21 -2.46
CA GLU A 376 -11.78 -17.39 -1.59
C GLU A 376 -13.19 -17.70 -1.07
N GLY A 377 -14.22 -16.99 -1.57
CA GLY A 377 -15.59 -17.07 -1.05
C GLY A 377 -15.80 -16.45 0.35
N ARG A 378 -14.78 -15.76 0.90
CA ARG A 378 -14.84 -15.12 2.23
C ARG A 378 -15.57 -13.77 2.16
N THR A 379 -16.78 -13.70 2.72
CA THR A 379 -17.57 -12.45 2.84
C THR A 379 -17.23 -11.61 4.08
N ALA A 380 -16.33 -12.10 4.94
CA ALA A 380 -15.77 -11.39 6.10
C ALA A 380 -14.35 -11.93 6.40
N LEU A 381 -13.60 -11.24 7.28
CA LEU A 381 -12.43 -11.84 7.93
C LEU A 381 -12.83 -13.05 8.77
N GLU A 382 -11.92 -14.01 8.91
CA GLU A 382 -12.13 -15.13 9.83
C GLU A 382 -12.02 -14.72 11.31
N ASN A 383 -12.65 -15.49 12.20
CA ASN A 383 -12.74 -15.12 13.61
C ASN A 383 -11.37 -15.11 14.30
N GLY A 384 -10.96 -13.95 14.81
CA GLY A 384 -9.65 -13.74 15.43
C GLY A 384 -8.53 -13.42 14.45
N CYS A 385 -8.84 -13.19 13.17
CA CYS A 385 -7.95 -12.52 12.22
C CYS A 385 -8.12 -10.99 12.29
N THR A 386 -7.11 -10.27 11.81
CA THR A 386 -7.18 -8.83 11.57
C THR A 386 -6.86 -8.52 10.10
N SER A 387 -7.04 -7.28 9.66
CA SER A 387 -6.80 -6.85 8.27
C SER A 387 -5.53 -6.01 8.15
N ILE A 388 -4.77 -6.20 7.06
CA ILE A 388 -3.63 -5.32 6.74
C ILE A 388 -4.02 -3.85 6.64
N TYR A 389 -5.22 -3.54 6.11
CA TYR A 389 -5.73 -2.16 6.02
C TYR A 389 -5.88 -1.52 7.41
N ARG A 390 -6.09 -2.30 8.47
CA ARG A 390 -6.08 -1.79 9.84
C ARG A 390 -4.68 -1.34 10.25
N TYR A 391 -3.66 -2.16 10.04
CA TYR A 391 -2.28 -1.77 10.35
C TYR A 391 -1.84 -0.56 9.51
N TYR A 392 -2.09 -0.58 8.19
CA TYR A 392 -1.82 0.53 7.28
C TYR A 392 -2.48 1.85 7.75
N SER A 393 -3.80 1.82 7.95
CA SER A 393 -4.60 2.97 8.36
C SER A 393 -4.23 3.52 9.74
N GLN A 394 -3.76 2.65 10.65
CA GLN A 394 -3.37 3.04 12.01
C GLN A 394 -1.92 3.57 12.10
N TYR A 395 -0.96 2.94 11.40
CA TYR A 395 0.49 3.11 11.64
C TYR A 395 1.29 3.77 10.51
N VAL A 396 0.74 3.98 9.30
CA VAL A 396 1.42 4.76 8.25
C VAL A 396 1.04 6.24 8.36
N ASP A 397 2.05 7.12 8.48
CA ASP A 397 1.87 8.57 8.52
C ASP A 397 1.12 9.05 7.25
N PRO A 398 0.08 9.89 7.35
CA PRO A 398 -0.72 10.31 6.19
C PRO A 398 0.12 10.86 5.03
N ARG A 399 1.21 11.57 5.35
CA ARG A 399 2.12 12.22 4.40
C ARG A 399 2.89 11.23 3.54
N ARG A 400 3.01 9.97 3.98
CA ARG A 400 3.63 8.87 3.23
C ARG A 400 2.67 8.21 2.24
N ARG A 401 1.36 8.23 2.48
CA ARG A 401 0.35 7.40 1.78
C ARG A 401 0.11 7.72 0.32
N ALA A 402 0.70 8.81 -0.17
CA ALA A 402 1.02 8.92 -1.57
C ALA A 402 2.10 7.88 -1.94
N PHE A 403 3.35 8.31 -2.02
CA PHE A 403 4.42 7.59 -2.72
C PHE A 403 5.05 6.40 -1.97
N PHE A 404 4.69 6.14 -0.71
CA PHE A 404 5.10 4.91 -0.01
C PHE A 404 4.17 3.73 -0.34
N ARG A 405 4.80 2.57 -0.59
CA ARG A 405 4.17 1.25 -0.50
C ARG A 405 4.32 0.70 0.92
N TYR A 406 3.45 -0.20 1.32
CA TYR A 406 3.36 -0.76 2.65
C TYR A 406 3.44 -2.30 2.62
N GLY A 407 4.48 -2.85 3.22
CA GLY A 407 4.61 -4.27 3.50
C GLY A 407 4.33 -4.58 4.97
N LEU A 408 3.80 -5.77 5.24
CA LEU A 408 3.72 -6.35 6.58
C LEU A 408 4.22 -7.80 6.59
N LEU A 409 5.32 -8.06 7.30
CA LEU A 409 5.77 -9.42 7.62
C LEU A 409 4.99 -9.94 8.83
N ALA A 410 3.92 -10.69 8.56
CA ALA A 410 2.96 -11.20 9.53
C ALA A 410 3.22 -12.66 9.93
N SER A 411 2.27 -13.25 10.66
CA SER A 411 2.28 -14.68 11.02
C SER A 411 1.64 -15.54 9.92
N SER A 412 0.32 -15.66 9.92
CA SER A 412 -0.44 -16.50 8.98
C SER A 412 -1.65 -15.76 8.41
N GLN A 413 -2.24 -16.29 7.34
CA GLN A 413 -3.54 -15.89 6.80
C GLN A 413 -4.70 -16.77 7.31
N ASN A 414 -4.39 -17.86 8.03
CA ASN A 414 -5.37 -18.81 8.57
C ASN A 414 -5.72 -18.46 10.02
N SER A 415 -7.01 -18.52 10.38
CA SER A 415 -7.47 -18.14 11.72
C SER A 415 -6.95 -18.99 12.87
N ASP A 416 -6.43 -20.19 12.64
CA ASP A 416 -5.78 -21.03 13.65
C ASP A 416 -4.29 -20.69 13.86
N GLY A 417 -3.65 -19.97 12.94
CA GLY A 417 -2.21 -19.69 12.94
C GLY A 417 -1.35 -20.78 12.28
N SER A 418 -1.96 -21.70 11.52
CA SER A 418 -1.26 -22.71 10.71
C SER A 418 -0.47 -22.09 9.54
N ASN A 419 0.24 -22.91 8.76
CA ASN A 419 0.91 -22.49 7.53
C ASN A 419 -0.08 -22.34 6.35
N GLY A 420 0.22 -21.42 5.43
CA GLY A 420 -0.63 -21.10 4.27
C GLY A 420 0.22 -20.71 3.05
N SER A 421 -0.24 -19.77 2.24
CA SER A 421 0.59 -19.16 1.19
C SER A 421 1.67 -18.25 1.77
N SER A 422 2.70 -17.98 0.96
CA SER A 422 3.86 -17.16 1.32
C SER A 422 3.50 -15.69 1.49
N GLY A 423 2.53 -15.19 0.73
CA GLY A 423 1.97 -13.85 0.86
C GLY A 423 0.62 -13.66 0.16
N ILE A 424 0.23 -12.38 0.02
CA ILE A 424 -0.95 -11.87 -0.67
C ILE A 424 -0.80 -10.34 -0.88
N SER A 425 -1.13 -9.81 -2.07
CA SER A 425 -0.92 -8.40 -2.44
C SER A 425 -2.12 -7.78 -3.15
N GLU A 426 -2.20 -6.46 -3.15
CA GLU A 426 -2.97 -5.70 -4.14
C GLU A 426 -2.30 -5.79 -5.52
N LEU A 427 -3.09 -5.81 -6.60
CA LEU A 427 -2.63 -6.03 -7.97
C LEU A 427 -3.41 -5.18 -9.00
N PRO A 428 -2.84 -4.07 -9.49
CA PRO A 428 -1.75 -3.31 -8.86
C PRO A 428 -2.24 -2.61 -7.57
N GLY A 429 -1.34 -2.09 -6.75
CA GLY A 429 -1.71 -1.34 -5.54
C GLY A 429 -0.51 -0.91 -4.71
N ASN A 430 -0.69 -0.70 -3.41
CA ASN A 430 0.38 -0.26 -2.51
C ASN A 430 0.50 -1.09 -1.21
N LYS A 431 -0.35 -2.10 -0.96
CA LYS A 431 -0.25 -2.99 0.22
C LYS A 431 0.20 -4.40 -0.16
N VAL A 432 1.07 -4.97 0.69
CA VAL A 432 1.70 -6.29 0.58
C VAL A 432 1.69 -6.99 1.95
N LEU A 433 1.28 -8.26 2.01
CA LEU A 433 1.34 -9.09 3.20
C LEU A 433 2.22 -10.31 2.95
N VAL A 434 3.14 -10.61 3.87
CA VAL A 434 4.03 -11.80 3.80
C VAL A 434 3.82 -12.67 5.05
N THR A 435 3.61 -13.97 4.87
CA THR A 435 3.18 -14.95 5.90
C THR A 435 3.94 -16.27 5.82
N LEU A 436 5.27 -16.22 5.93
CA LEU A 436 6.17 -17.38 5.85
C LEU A 436 6.09 -18.36 7.06
N LYS A 437 4.97 -18.41 7.80
CA LYS A 437 4.80 -19.25 9.00
C LYS A 437 5.10 -20.71 8.67
N GLY A 438 6.17 -21.25 9.26
CA GLY A 438 6.54 -22.65 9.07
C GLY A 438 6.97 -22.99 7.63
N PHE A 439 7.57 -22.06 6.91
CA PHE A 439 8.40 -22.38 5.73
C PHE A 439 9.78 -22.90 6.15
N LEU A 440 10.23 -22.55 7.36
CA LEU A 440 11.50 -22.95 7.95
C LEU A 440 11.28 -23.56 9.34
N ALA A 441 12.33 -24.16 9.91
CA ALA A 441 12.36 -24.54 11.31
C ALA A 441 12.48 -23.31 12.23
N ASP A 442 11.93 -23.38 13.46
CA ASP A 442 12.02 -22.28 14.42
C ASP A 442 13.47 -22.09 14.92
N ASN A 443 14.26 -23.18 15.02
CA ASN A 443 15.71 -23.14 15.22
C ASN A 443 16.40 -23.46 13.89
N LEU A 444 17.27 -22.55 13.42
CA LEU A 444 17.93 -22.66 12.11
C LEU A 444 19.37 -23.18 12.22
N SER A 445 19.80 -23.90 11.18
CA SER A 445 21.22 -24.11 10.88
C SER A 445 21.78 -22.93 10.06
N ALA A 446 23.08 -22.92 9.78
CA ALA A 446 23.67 -21.91 8.88
C ALA A 446 23.02 -21.90 7.48
N ALA A 447 22.64 -23.08 6.97
CA ALA A 447 21.88 -23.17 5.71
C ALA A 447 20.46 -22.62 5.86
N GLY A 448 19.80 -22.89 7.00
CA GLY A 448 18.51 -22.30 7.35
C GLY A 448 18.52 -20.77 7.45
N GLU A 449 19.62 -20.17 7.92
CA GLU A 449 19.80 -18.71 7.96
C GLU A 449 19.92 -18.09 6.56
N THR A 450 20.69 -18.70 5.66
CA THR A 450 20.72 -18.28 4.25
C THR A 450 19.36 -18.47 3.57
N MET A 451 18.64 -19.57 3.84
CA MET A 451 17.25 -19.76 3.38
C MET A 451 16.30 -18.67 3.91
N ARG A 452 16.45 -18.23 5.17
CA ARG A 452 15.65 -17.15 5.75
C ARG A 452 15.82 -15.82 5.03
N VAL A 453 17.06 -15.46 4.71
CA VAL A 453 17.37 -14.26 3.90
C VAL A 453 16.79 -14.40 2.48
N ASN A 454 17.00 -15.54 1.84
CA ASN A 454 16.56 -15.80 0.47
C ASN A 454 15.03 -15.80 0.31
N TYR A 455 14.28 -16.45 1.22
CA TYR A 455 12.82 -16.49 1.17
C TYR A 455 12.17 -15.17 1.56
N GLN A 456 12.70 -14.43 2.54
CA GLN A 456 12.22 -13.07 2.79
C GLN A 456 12.44 -12.19 1.55
N ALA A 457 13.61 -12.23 0.92
CA ALA A 457 13.91 -11.40 -0.26
C ALA A 457 13.04 -11.79 -1.48
N ALA A 458 12.90 -13.08 -1.76
CA ALA A 458 12.11 -13.59 -2.87
C ALA A 458 10.62 -13.28 -2.72
N THR A 459 10.01 -13.56 -1.55
CA THR A 459 8.59 -13.32 -1.33
C THR A 459 8.27 -11.82 -1.25
N LEU A 460 9.13 -11.00 -0.62
CA LEU A 460 8.96 -9.53 -0.68
C LEU A 460 9.00 -9.03 -2.12
N MET A 461 9.96 -9.49 -2.94
CA MET A 461 10.03 -9.09 -4.35
C MET A 461 8.83 -9.59 -5.17
N HIS A 462 8.35 -10.81 -4.93
CA HIS A 462 7.15 -11.37 -5.58
C HIS A 462 5.91 -10.51 -5.28
N GLU A 463 5.61 -10.28 -4.00
CA GLU A 463 4.42 -9.53 -3.60
C GLU A 463 4.51 -8.04 -3.99
N PHE A 464 5.67 -7.40 -3.85
CA PHE A 464 5.83 -6.04 -4.39
C PHE A 464 5.73 -6.02 -5.92
N GLY A 465 6.11 -7.10 -6.61
CA GLY A 465 5.85 -7.30 -8.04
C GLY A 465 4.35 -7.28 -8.39
N HIS A 466 3.49 -7.93 -7.61
CA HIS A 466 2.04 -7.76 -7.74
C HIS A 466 1.59 -6.32 -7.50
N SER A 467 2.09 -5.65 -6.46
CA SER A 467 1.78 -4.24 -6.22
C SER A 467 2.20 -3.34 -7.41
N LEU A 468 3.25 -3.73 -8.14
CA LEU A 468 3.76 -3.11 -9.36
C LEU A 468 3.08 -3.59 -10.65
N GLY A 469 2.05 -4.45 -10.57
CA GLY A 469 1.22 -4.88 -11.71
C GLY A 469 1.54 -6.26 -12.31
N LEU A 470 2.57 -6.96 -11.83
CA LEU A 470 3.05 -8.23 -12.39
C LEU A 470 2.19 -9.44 -11.98
N ARG A 471 2.35 -10.57 -12.68
CA ARG A 471 1.54 -11.81 -12.53
C ARG A 471 2.40 -13.06 -12.71
N HIS A 472 1.93 -14.21 -12.21
CA HIS A 472 2.71 -15.46 -12.27
C HIS A 472 3.05 -15.97 -13.68
N GLY A 473 2.31 -15.53 -14.70
CA GLY A 473 2.54 -15.85 -16.12
C GLY A 473 3.02 -14.68 -16.97
N GLY A 474 3.30 -13.51 -16.38
CA GLY A 474 3.49 -12.26 -17.11
C GLY A 474 2.15 -11.69 -17.60
N ASP A 475 1.98 -11.59 -18.91
CA ASP A 475 0.73 -11.22 -19.58
C ASP A 475 -0.17 -12.41 -19.95
N GLU A 476 0.35 -13.65 -19.93
CA GLU A 476 -0.45 -14.88 -20.06
C GLU A 476 -1.27 -15.14 -18.79
N LEU A 477 -2.59 -14.93 -18.88
CA LEU A 477 -3.49 -15.01 -17.71
C LEU A 477 -3.71 -16.46 -17.25
N ALA A 478 -3.67 -16.65 -15.92
CA ALA A 478 -3.83 -17.93 -15.20
C ALA A 478 -2.76 -19.02 -15.50
N VAL A 479 -1.70 -18.68 -16.24
CA VAL A 479 -0.54 -19.56 -16.47
C VAL A 479 0.52 -19.34 -15.38
N ASN A 480 1.24 -20.40 -15.01
CA ASN A 480 2.34 -20.40 -14.05
C ASN A 480 3.29 -21.56 -14.41
N TYR A 481 4.42 -21.72 -13.71
CA TYR A 481 5.42 -22.78 -13.92
C TYR A 481 6.07 -22.83 -15.31
N LYS A 482 6.00 -21.73 -16.08
CA LYS A 482 6.57 -21.58 -17.43
C LYS A 482 8.10 -21.65 -17.43
N PRO A 483 8.77 -22.65 -18.02
CA PRO A 483 10.23 -22.76 -17.95
C PRO A 483 11.01 -21.66 -18.69
N ASN A 484 10.37 -20.87 -19.57
CA ASN A 484 10.97 -19.76 -20.31
C ASN A 484 10.61 -18.37 -19.77
N TYR A 485 9.85 -18.25 -18.67
CA TYR A 485 9.56 -16.98 -18.01
C TYR A 485 10.38 -16.88 -16.72
N LEU A 486 11.62 -16.41 -16.86
CA LEU A 486 12.65 -16.40 -15.83
C LEU A 486 12.46 -15.24 -14.83
N SER A 487 11.34 -15.27 -14.11
CA SER A 487 10.91 -14.25 -13.16
C SER A 487 10.62 -14.84 -11.79
N ILE A 488 10.91 -14.12 -10.70
CA ILE A 488 10.54 -14.51 -9.34
C ILE A 488 9.01 -14.54 -9.14
N MET A 489 8.25 -13.92 -10.05
CA MET A 489 6.78 -13.99 -10.12
C MET A 489 6.27 -15.40 -10.44
N ASN A 490 7.09 -16.25 -11.05
CA ASN A 490 6.74 -17.60 -11.46
C ASN A 490 7.12 -18.60 -10.35
N TYR A 491 6.21 -19.45 -9.92
CA TYR A 491 6.42 -20.38 -8.79
C TYR A 491 7.50 -21.44 -9.05
N LEU A 492 7.86 -21.68 -10.32
CA LEU A 492 9.03 -22.48 -10.67
C LEU A 492 10.34 -21.89 -10.12
N TYR A 493 10.40 -20.57 -9.94
CA TYR A 493 11.58 -19.81 -9.52
C TYR A 493 11.45 -19.15 -8.14
N GLN A 494 10.23 -18.83 -7.67
CA GLN A 494 10.00 -18.08 -6.44
C GLN A 494 10.77 -18.65 -5.22
N LEU A 495 10.64 -19.95 -4.94
CA LEU A 495 11.24 -20.62 -3.78
C LEU A 495 12.48 -21.47 -4.12
N SER A 496 13.01 -21.33 -5.34
CA SER A 496 14.18 -22.06 -5.86
C SER A 496 15.27 -21.13 -6.43
N GLY A 497 14.94 -19.85 -6.64
CA GLY A 497 15.76 -18.84 -7.29
C GLY A 497 15.61 -18.92 -8.81
N VAL A 498 15.61 -17.77 -9.49
CA VAL A 498 15.83 -17.74 -10.95
C VAL A 498 17.26 -18.22 -11.23
N PRO A 499 17.52 -18.88 -12.38
CA PRO A 499 18.87 -19.34 -12.70
C PRO A 499 19.86 -18.18 -12.84
N THR A 500 21.10 -18.46 -12.44
CA THR A 500 22.26 -17.56 -12.54
C THR A 500 22.76 -17.44 -13.98
N ASP A 501 22.63 -18.52 -14.76
CA ASP A 501 22.87 -18.58 -16.21
C ASP A 501 21.74 -19.37 -16.89
N GLY A 502 20.92 -18.69 -17.70
CA GLY A 502 19.85 -19.32 -18.48
C GLY A 502 20.36 -20.24 -19.61
N THR A 503 21.66 -20.25 -19.89
CA THR A 503 22.34 -21.16 -20.82
C THR A 503 23.23 -22.20 -20.11
N GLY A 504 23.26 -22.17 -18.78
CA GLY A 504 23.93 -23.17 -17.94
C GLY A 504 22.97 -24.29 -17.53
N THR A 505 23.47 -25.41 -17.02
CA THR A 505 22.62 -26.53 -16.56
C THR A 505 21.74 -26.19 -15.34
N ASP A 506 21.99 -25.03 -14.72
CA ASP A 506 21.28 -24.43 -13.59
C ASP A 506 19.76 -24.25 -13.83
N ALA A 507 19.35 -23.99 -15.08
CA ALA A 507 17.98 -23.58 -15.37
C ALA A 507 16.95 -24.73 -15.34
N VAL A 508 17.28 -25.89 -15.92
CA VAL A 508 16.39 -27.08 -15.92
C VAL A 508 16.30 -27.74 -14.54
N GLU A 509 17.28 -27.52 -13.66
CA GLU A 509 17.28 -28.07 -12.30
C GLU A 509 16.11 -27.53 -11.44
N ARG A 510 15.52 -26.38 -11.81
CA ARG A 510 14.23 -25.94 -11.24
C ARG A 510 13.05 -26.79 -11.70
N TYR A 511 13.01 -27.13 -12.98
CA TYR A 511 11.98 -28.03 -13.54
C TYR A 511 12.10 -29.42 -12.93
N TYR A 512 13.32 -29.99 -12.86
CA TYR A 512 13.58 -31.25 -12.17
C TYR A 512 13.17 -31.19 -10.69
N TYR A 513 13.51 -30.12 -9.95
CA TYR A 513 13.08 -29.97 -8.56
C TYR A 513 11.55 -29.98 -8.44
N HIS A 514 10.84 -29.18 -9.25
CA HIS A 514 9.37 -29.15 -9.29
C HIS A 514 8.75 -30.52 -9.61
N GLN A 515 9.18 -31.18 -10.69
CA GLN A 515 8.68 -32.49 -11.07
C GLN A 515 8.99 -33.56 -10.01
N ASN A 516 10.14 -33.47 -9.34
CA ASN A 516 10.46 -34.36 -8.24
C ASN A 516 9.58 -34.15 -7.00
N ARG A 517 9.21 -32.89 -6.70
CA ARG A 517 8.20 -32.61 -5.67
C ARG A 517 6.83 -33.18 -6.04
N ASN A 518 6.49 -33.20 -7.33
CA ASN A 518 5.27 -33.80 -7.87
C ASN A 518 5.31 -35.34 -8.01
N GLY A 519 6.41 -36.00 -7.59
CA GLY A 519 6.49 -37.47 -7.48
C GLY A 519 7.13 -38.19 -8.66
N PHE A 520 7.75 -37.46 -9.59
CA PHE A 520 8.53 -38.07 -10.67
C PHE A 520 9.98 -38.33 -10.23
N ALA A 521 10.57 -39.43 -10.71
CA ALA A 521 12.04 -39.52 -10.73
C ALA A 521 12.55 -38.53 -11.79
N VAL A 522 13.70 -37.91 -11.55
CA VAL A 522 14.24 -36.87 -12.44
C VAL A 522 15.75 -37.03 -12.66
N PRO A 523 16.29 -36.58 -13.81
CA PRO A 523 17.72 -36.54 -14.05
C PRO A 523 18.48 -35.65 -13.04
N ASN A 524 19.81 -35.69 -13.13
CA ASN A 524 20.73 -34.94 -12.27
C ASN A 524 21.88 -34.42 -13.14
N THR A 525 21.91 -33.14 -13.49
CA THR A 525 22.92 -32.62 -14.44
C THR A 525 24.33 -32.62 -13.87
N ARG A 526 24.45 -32.61 -12.53
CA ARG A 526 25.71 -32.64 -11.78
C ARG A 526 26.28 -34.05 -11.63
N LEU A 527 25.43 -35.07 -11.58
CA LEU A 527 25.82 -36.48 -11.48
C LEU A 527 24.86 -37.39 -12.27
N PRO A 528 24.95 -37.45 -13.61
CA PRO A 528 24.01 -38.21 -14.45
C PRO A 528 23.93 -39.72 -14.16
N SER A 529 24.94 -40.29 -13.50
CA SER A 529 24.92 -41.69 -13.03
C SER A 529 24.07 -41.92 -11.76
N ALA A 530 23.49 -40.86 -11.18
CA ALA A 530 22.67 -40.91 -9.97
C ALA A 530 21.49 -39.91 -10.09
N PRO A 531 20.45 -40.24 -10.90
CA PRO A 531 19.21 -39.47 -10.95
C PRO A 531 18.50 -39.45 -9.59
N TYR A 532 17.71 -38.42 -9.33
CA TYR A 532 16.94 -38.32 -8.09
C TYR A 532 15.68 -39.18 -8.17
N ALA A 533 15.47 -40.06 -7.18
CA ALA A 533 14.21 -40.78 -7.04
C ALA A 533 13.08 -39.82 -6.63
N ALA A 534 11.83 -40.21 -6.84
CA ALA A 534 10.66 -39.41 -6.50
C ALA A 534 10.72 -38.86 -5.07
N HIS A 535 10.53 -37.55 -4.92
CA HIS A 535 10.63 -36.80 -3.66
C HIS A 535 12.00 -36.83 -2.93
N THR A 536 13.11 -37.22 -3.58
CA THR A 536 14.46 -37.18 -2.99
C THR A 536 15.35 -36.02 -3.47
N TYR A 537 14.83 -35.13 -4.31
CA TYR A 537 15.48 -33.86 -4.63
C TYR A 537 15.10 -32.83 -3.54
N HIS A 538 16.04 -32.60 -2.63
CA HIS A 538 15.93 -31.63 -1.54
C HIS A 538 16.39 -30.23 -1.97
N ALA A 539 15.85 -29.20 -1.31
CA ALA A 539 16.14 -27.79 -1.65
C ALA A 539 17.62 -27.38 -1.51
N ASP A 540 18.42 -28.09 -0.72
CA ASP A 540 19.86 -27.84 -0.54
C ASP A 540 20.73 -28.36 -1.71
N ALA A 541 20.23 -29.31 -2.49
CA ALA A 541 20.94 -29.85 -3.65
C ALA A 541 20.81 -28.96 -4.91
N VAL A 542 19.79 -28.10 -4.97
CA VAL A 542 19.48 -27.23 -6.11
C VAL A 542 20.66 -26.28 -6.39
N PRO A 543 21.20 -26.22 -7.63
CA PRO A 543 22.31 -25.31 -7.93
C PRO A 543 21.88 -23.85 -7.72
N HIS A 544 22.72 -23.06 -7.05
CA HIS A 544 22.38 -21.68 -6.66
C HIS A 544 21.02 -21.57 -5.95
N GLY A 545 20.61 -22.63 -5.25
CA GLY A 545 19.30 -22.78 -4.62
C GLY A 545 19.18 -22.10 -3.25
N PRO A 546 18.07 -22.33 -2.53
CA PRO A 546 17.71 -21.61 -1.30
C PRO A 546 18.77 -21.56 -0.19
N THR A 547 19.65 -22.55 -0.09
CA THR A 547 20.74 -22.61 0.90
C THR A 547 22.00 -21.85 0.47
N SER A 548 22.01 -21.20 -0.70
CA SER A 548 23.18 -20.51 -1.25
C SER A 548 23.04 -18.99 -1.20
N ASP A 549 24.12 -18.31 -0.83
CA ASP A 549 24.20 -16.84 -0.90
C ASP A 549 24.06 -16.33 -2.34
N THR A 550 24.45 -17.17 -3.32
CA THR A 550 24.36 -16.91 -4.77
C THR A 550 22.96 -17.11 -5.37
N PHE A 551 21.97 -17.47 -4.56
CA PHE A 551 20.55 -17.51 -4.96
C PHE A 551 20.14 -16.19 -5.60
N LYS A 552 19.64 -16.23 -6.84
CA LYS A 552 19.25 -15.04 -7.59
C LYS A 552 17.75 -14.79 -7.47
N ILE A 553 17.39 -13.53 -7.23
CA ILE A 553 16.04 -12.99 -7.43
C ILE A 553 16.12 -11.95 -8.54
N ASP A 554 15.13 -11.95 -9.42
CA ASP A 554 15.04 -11.08 -10.60
C ASP A 554 13.59 -11.11 -11.11
N TYR A 555 13.21 -10.14 -11.93
CA TYR A 555 12.06 -10.32 -12.82
C TYR A 555 12.55 -10.66 -14.25
N SER A 556 11.66 -11.06 -15.16
CA SER A 556 12.12 -11.42 -16.50
C SER A 556 12.45 -10.19 -17.37
N ASP A 557 13.50 -10.34 -18.18
CA ASP A 557 13.90 -9.39 -19.24
C ASP A 557 13.13 -9.62 -20.56
N GLY A 558 12.25 -10.63 -20.63
CA GLY A 558 11.44 -10.93 -21.82
C GLY A 558 12.23 -11.36 -23.06
N SER A 559 13.50 -11.78 -22.92
CA SER A 559 14.37 -12.16 -24.04
C SER A 559 14.54 -13.67 -24.23
N SER A 560 13.77 -14.49 -23.52
CA SER A 560 13.64 -15.94 -23.80
C SER A 560 12.65 -16.19 -24.94
N LEU A 561 12.95 -17.16 -25.80
CA LEU A 561 12.09 -17.60 -26.89
C LEU A 561 10.85 -18.36 -26.39
N ASN A 562 9.79 -18.39 -27.21
CA ASN A 562 8.59 -19.17 -26.94
C ASN A 562 8.87 -20.68 -26.91
N LEU A 563 8.13 -21.40 -26.07
CA LEU A 563 8.05 -22.85 -26.03
C LEU A 563 6.65 -23.28 -26.47
N ASP A 564 6.53 -23.94 -27.62
CA ASP A 564 5.27 -24.50 -28.11
C ASP A 564 5.07 -25.91 -27.54
N GLU A 565 4.17 -26.06 -26.58
CA GLU A 565 3.80 -27.34 -25.94
C GLU A 565 3.27 -28.39 -26.93
N ASN A 566 2.96 -28.03 -28.18
CA ASN A 566 2.59 -28.96 -29.26
C ASN A 566 3.79 -29.51 -30.05
N ALA A 567 4.95 -28.85 -29.96
CA ALA A 567 6.13 -29.14 -30.77
C ALA A 567 7.43 -28.74 -30.05
N LEU A 568 7.52 -29.06 -28.76
CA LEU A 568 8.65 -28.73 -27.90
C LEU A 568 9.93 -29.34 -28.43
N LYS A 569 11.01 -28.55 -28.41
CA LYS A 569 12.35 -29.02 -28.73
C LYS A 569 13.27 -28.75 -27.56
N GLU A 570 13.94 -29.79 -27.10
CA GLU A 570 14.90 -29.68 -25.99
C GLU A 570 16.15 -28.87 -26.38
N SER A 571 16.33 -28.60 -27.69
CA SER A 571 17.29 -27.63 -28.24
C SER A 571 17.01 -26.19 -27.87
N ASP A 572 15.76 -25.84 -27.54
CA ASP A 572 15.32 -24.47 -27.34
C ASP A 572 15.45 -24.05 -25.86
N TYR A 573 15.66 -25.05 -24.99
CA TYR A 573 15.90 -24.96 -23.54
C TYR A 573 14.86 -24.11 -22.81
N VAL A 574 15.25 -23.35 -21.78
CA VAL A 574 14.41 -22.34 -21.10
C VAL A 574 14.16 -21.10 -21.99
N GLY A 575 13.90 -21.30 -23.28
CA GLY A 575 13.84 -20.26 -24.30
C GLY A 575 15.19 -19.59 -24.63
N ARG A 576 16.28 -19.97 -23.96
CA ARG A 576 17.63 -19.36 -24.17
C ARG A 576 18.51 -20.15 -25.14
N GLY A 577 17.97 -21.20 -25.78
CA GLY A 577 18.67 -22.06 -26.72
C GLY A 577 19.57 -23.10 -26.03
N ALA A 578 20.15 -23.98 -26.83
CA ALA A 578 21.02 -25.07 -26.35
C ALA A 578 22.21 -24.47 -25.58
N GLY A 579 22.38 -24.90 -24.34
CA GLY A 579 23.30 -24.27 -23.42
C GLY A 579 24.78 -24.53 -23.71
N THR A 580 25.64 -23.93 -22.89
CA THR A 580 27.11 -24.00 -23.04
C THR A 580 27.71 -25.39 -22.80
N SER A 581 26.90 -26.35 -22.34
CA SER A 581 27.25 -27.76 -22.15
C SER A 581 26.36 -28.68 -23.00
N ALA A 582 26.91 -29.83 -23.41
CA ALA A 582 26.12 -30.91 -24.02
C ALA A 582 25.00 -31.45 -23.11
N THR A 583 25.08 -31.20 -21.79
CA THR A 583 24.07 -31.54 -20.78
C THR A 583 23.07 -30.41 -20.47
N ALA A 584 23.13 -29.27 -21.18
CA ALA A 584 22.20 -28.15 -21.01
C ALA A 584 21.14 -28.19 -22.12
N PHE A 585 20.09 -28.97 -21.88
CA PHE A 585 18.94 -29.14 -22.77
C PHE A 585 17.66 -29.32 -21.96
N GLY A 586 16.52 -29.03 -22.61
CA GLY A 586 15.21 -28.97 -21.97
C GLY A 586 14.60 -30.35 -21.87
N ASP A 587 15.16 -31.20 -21.01
CA ASP A 587 14.71 -32.56 -20.71
C ASP A 587 13.34 -32.50 -20.02
N TRP A 588 12.27 -32.46 -20.82
CA TRP A 588 10.91 -32.33 -20.31
C TRP A 588 10.23 -33.68 -20.12
N ASN A 589 10.71 -34.72 -20.83
CA ASN A 589 10.23 -36.09 -20.71
C ASN A 589 10.77 -36.83 -19.45
N LEU A 590 11.85 -36.29 -18.84
CA LEU A 590 12.56 -36.78 -17.65
C LEU A 590 13.38 -38.08 -17.84
N ASP A 591 13.76 -38.43 -19.07
CA ASP A 591 14.46 -39.68 -19.41
C ASP A 591 16.01 -39.57 -19.43
N GLY A 592 16.55 -38.34 -19.46
CA GLY A 592 18.00 -38.08 -19.47
C GLY A 592 18.63 -37.93 -20.86
N VAL A 593 17.86 -37.97 -21.96
CA VAL A 593 18.37 -38.02 -23.33
C VAL A 593 17.73 -36.95 -24.23
N LYS A 594 18.55 -36.00 -24.68
CA LYS A 594 18.11 -34.90 -25.56
C LYS A 594 17.43 -35.37 -26.85
N GLU A 595 16.14 -35.10 -27.03
CA GLU A 595 15.49 -35.31 -28.34
C GLU A 595 16.07 -34.43 -29.45
N ALA A 596 16.17 -35.04 -30.64
CA ALA A 596 16.41 -34.35 -31.91
C ALA A 596 15.12 -34.02 -32.68
N ALA A 597 13.96 -34.50 -32.24
CA ALA A 597 12.66 -34.33 -32.88
C ALA A 597 11.67 -33.64 -31.93
N PRO A 598 10.81 -32.73 -32.41
CA PRO A 598 9.83 -32.07 -31.57
C PRO A 598 8.74 -33.03 -31.08
N TYR A 599 8.26 -32.84 -29.84
CA TYR A 599 7.17 -33.62 -29.26
C TYR A 599 6.13 -32.76 -28.53
N GLN A 600 4.95 -33.33 -28.26
CA GLN A 600 3.86 -32.67 -27.55
C GLN A 600 3.88 -33.06 -26.07
N LEU A 601 3.96 -32.07 -25.18
CA LEU A 601 3.91 -32.22 -23.72
C LEU A 601 3.51 -30.87 -23.09
N SER A 602 2.67 -30.88 -22.05
CA SER A 602 2.42 -29.67 -21.26
C SER A 602 3.47 -29.53 -20.17
N LEU A 603 4.19 -28.40 -20.17
CA LEU A 603 5.17 -28.02 -19.15
C LEU A 603 4.49 -27.41 -17.92
N THR A 604 3.34 -26.78 -18.15
CA THR A 604 2.57 -26.02 -17.16
C THR A 604 1.50 -26.83 -16.44
N GLY A 605 1.23 -28.06 -16.91
CA GLY A 605 0.20 -28.95 -16.34
C GLY A 605 -1.25 -28.49 -16.57
N GLN A 606 -1.44 -27.45 -17.39
CA GLN A 606 -2.72 -26.79 -17.60
C GLN A 606 -3.77 -27.74 -18.20
N SER A 607 -5.01 -27.61 -17.74
CA SER A 607 -6.14 -28.42 -18.19
C SER A 607 -7.40 -27.57 -18.33
N ASP A 608 -8.25 -27.91 -19.28
CA ASP A 608 -9.52 -27.21 -19.50
C ASP A 608 -10.59 -27.58 -18.45
N THR A 609 -11.77 -26.96 -18.57
CA THR A 609 -12.92 -27.19 -17.67
C THR A 609 -13.51 -28.61 -17.73
N PHE A 610 -12.99 -29.49 -18.61
CA PHE A 610 -13.31 -30.91 -18.69
C PHE A 610 -12.16 -31.80 -18.21
N GLY A 611 -11.08 -31.23 -17.66
CA GLY A 611 -9.90 -31.95 -17.20
C GLY A 611 -9.01 -32.47 -18.33
N ARG A 612 -9.09 -31.88 -19.53
CA ARG A 612 -8.24 -32.26 -20.68
C ARG A 612 -7.01 -31.37 -20.72
N THR A 613 -5.83 -31.97 -20.80
CA THR A 613 -4.54 -31.26 -20.94
C THR A 613 -4.59 -30.28 -22.11
N VAL A 614 -4.08 -29.07 -21.88
CA VAL A 614 -3.92 -28.03 -22.89
C VAL A 614 -2.45 -27.87 -23.24
N TYR A 615 -2.19 -27.50 -24.49
CA TYR A 615 -0.85 -27.25 -25.03
C TYR A 615 -0.82 -25.85 -25.65
N ALA A 616 -0.11 -24.91 -25.04
CA ALA A 616 0.00 -23.51 -25.46
C ALA A 616 1.40 -23.17 -26.02
N SER A 617 1.53 -21.98 -26.64
CA SER A 617 2.84 -21.40 -26.97
C SER A 617 3.25 -20.43 -25.87
N LEU A 618 3.84 -20.98 -24.80
CA LEU A 618 4.31 -20.25 -23.63
C LEU A 618 5.35 -19.22 -24.08
N HIS A 619 5.20 -17.96 -23.71
CA HIS A 619 6.13 -16.90 -24.12
C HIS A 619 6.73 -16.16 -22.93
N ASP A 620 7.92 -15.59 -23.12
CA ASP A 620 8.51 -14.73 -22.09
C ASP A 620 7.79 -13.37 -22.06
N PHE A 621 7.94 -12.64 -20.96
CA PHE A 621 7.36 -11.32 -20.75
C PHE A 621 8.36 -10.43 -20.03
N ASN A 622 8.62 -9.22 -20.54
CA ASN A 622 9.55 -8.29 -19.92
C ASN A 622 8.86 -7.54 -18.77
N ASP A 623 8.92 -8.11 -17.57
CA ASP A 623 8.37 -7.52 -16.35
C ASP A 623 8.98 -6.14 -16.05
N TRP A 624 10.30 -6.00 -16.20
CA TRP A 624 11.06 -4.81 -15.85
C TRP A 624 10.62 -3.54 -16.60
N ASN A 625 10.17 -3.67 -17.85
CA ASN A 625 9.63 -2.58 -18.67
C ASN A 625 8.14 -2.29 -18.39
N HIS A 626 7.47 -3.07 -17.54
CA HIS A 626 6.03 -2.97 -17.27
C HIS A 626 5.69 -2.67 -15.79
N LEU A 627 6.68 -2.36 -14.95
CA LEU A 627 6.49 -1.97 -13.55
C LEU A 627 5.69 -0.67 -13.40
N ALA A 628 4.51 -0.75 -12.78
CA ALA A 628 3.69 0.40 -12.40
C ALA A 628 4.21 1.04 -11.11
N LEU A 629 5.32 1.78 -11.20
CA LEU A 629 5.95 2.48 -10.07
C LEU A 629 5.03 3.52 -9.43
N VAL A 630 4.32 4.31 -10.23
CA VAL A 630 3.37 5.30 -9.74
C VAL A 630 2.13 4.62 -9.16
N THR A 631 1.94 4.79 -7.85
CA THR A 631 0.69 4.41 -7.17
C THR A 631 -0.44 5.39 -7.53
N GLY A 632 -1.65 4.89 -7.78
CA GLY A 632 -2.87 5.70 -7.85
C GLY A 632 -3.08 6.63 -9.07
N LYS A 633 -2.07 6.99 -9.86
CA LYS A 633 -2.22 7.69 -11.16
C LYS A 633 -2.16 6.71 -12.33
N ASN A 634 -2.99 6.91 -13.35
CA ASN A 634 -2.80 6.45 -14.75
C ASN A 634 -1.98 5.13 -14.91
N TYR A 635 -2.47 4.00 -14.38
CA TYR A 635 -1.84 2.70 -14.65
C TYR A 635 -1.91 2.41 -16.14
N ASN A 636 -0.83 2.69 -16.88
CA ASN A 636 -0.81 2.64 -18.33
C ASN A 636 -0.58 1.20 -18.86
N LEU A 637 -1.34 0.25 -18.29
CA LEU A 637 -1.48 -1.14 -18.74
C LEU A 637 -2.01 -1.27 -20.18
N VAL A 638 -2.33 -0.14 -20.82
CA VAL A 638 -2.84 -0.01 -22.20
C VAL A 638 -1.82 -0.45 -23.26
N GLY A 639 -0.55 -0.64 -22.88
CA GLY A 639 0.46 -1.33 -23.71
C GLY A 639 0.42 -2.86 -23.62
N ILE A 640 -0.10 -3.45 -22.54
CA ILE A 640 -0.06 -4.90 -22.30
C ILE A 640 -1.28 -5.56 -22.95
N ALA A 641 -1.07 -6.15 -24.12
CA ALA A 641 -2.06 -6.96 -24.81
C ALA A 641 -2.18 -8.35 -24.15
N GLN A 642 -2.84 -8.42 -22.98
CA GLN A 642 -3.02 -9.66 -22.22
C GLN A 642 -3.54 -10.80 -23.10
N SER A 643 -2.71 -11.83 -23.26
CA SER A 643 -3.03 -13.07 -23.92
C SER A 643 -3.82 -13.95 -22.95
N TYR A 644 -5.05 -14.31 -23.33
CA TYR A 644 -5.67 -15.52 -22.77
C TYR A 644 -4.95 -16.70 -23.43
N GLY A 645 -3.88 -17.20 -22.79
CA GLY A 645 -3.11 -18.33 -23.34
C GLY A 645 -3.98 -19.57 -23.57
N ILE A 646 -5.08 -19.70 -22.82
CA ILE A 646 -5.98 -20.85 -22.81
C ILE A 646 -7.45 -20.41 -22.67
N GLY A 647 -8.32 -20.90 -23.56
CA GLY A 647 -9.78 -20.94 -23.35
C GLY A 647 -10.61 -19.74 -23.85
N THR A 648 -11.93 -19.85 -23.70
CA THR A 648 -12.93 -18.82 -24.07
C THR A 648 -13.42 -18.00 -22.89
N ASP A 649 -13.03 -18.36 -21.66
CA ASP A 649 -13.29 -17.50 -20.50
C ASP A 649 -12.32 -16.32 -20.54
N HIS A 650 -12.88 -15.12 -20.60
CA HIS A 650 -12.15 -13.88 -20.75
C HIS A 650 -12.31 -13.02 -19.49
N PRO A 651 -11.64 -13.37 -18.36
CA PRO A 651 -11.61 -12.51 -17.18
C PRO A 651 -11.07 -11.14 -17.58
N PRO A 652 -11.90 -10.08 -17.52
CA PRO A 652 -11.68 -8.88 -18.32
C PRO A 652 -10.38 -8.17 -17.92
N LEU A 653 -9.64 -7.70 -18.94
CA LEU A 653 -8.47 -6.80 -18.84
C LEU A 653 -8.51 -6.01 -17.53
N ILE A 654 -7.56 -6.29 -16.64
CA ILE A 654 -7.63 -5.88 -15.23
C ILE A 654 -7.29 -4.39 -15.12
N LYS A 655 -8.30 -3.58 -15.44
CA LYS A 655 -8.35 -2.11 -15.37
C LYS A 655 -8.68 -1.61 -13.95
N THR A 656 -8.40 -2.41 -12.91
CA THR A 656 -8.70 -2.09 -11.51
C THR A 656 -7.78 -2.87 -10.56
N SER A 657 -7.62 -2.36 -9.32
CA SER A 657 -6.81 -2.98 -8.25
C SER A 657 -7.52 -4.18 -7.63
N ARG A 658 -7.12 -5.40 -7.98
CA ARG A 658 -7.61 -6.64 -7.35
C ARG A 658 -6.75 -7.04 -6.15
N ILE A 659 -7.20 -8.05 -5.40
CA ILE A 659 -6.33 -8.80 -4.49
C ILE A 659 -5.84 -10.04 -5.25
N GLN A 660 -4.52 -10.27 -5.25
CA GLN A 660 -3.89 -11.45 -5.79
C GLN A 660 -3.50 -12.37 -4.64
N THR A 661 -4.23 -13.48 -4.51
CA THR A 661 -3.91 -14.58 -3.61
C THR A 661 -2.82 -15.45 -4.22
N GLU A 662 -1.83 -15.82 -3.43
CA GLU A 662 -0.92 -16.92 -3.77
C GLU A 662 -1.53 -18.29 -3.49
N GLU A 663 -0.97 -19.34 -4.09
CA GLU A 663 -1.28 -20.74 -3.73
C GLU A 663 -0.57 -21.15 -2.43
N ALA A 664 -1.18 -22.06 -1.66
CA ALA A 664 -0.55 -22.61 -0.46
C ALA A 664 0.49 -23.69 -0.84
N VAL A 665 1.74 -23.51 -0.42
CA VAL A 665 2.84 -24.45 -0.72
C VAL A 665 2.51 -25.85 -0.19
N PRO A 666 2.63 -26.92 -1.00
CA PRO A 666 2.22 -28.27 -0.58
C PRO A 666 2.90 -28.73 0.71
N ALA A 667 2.13 -29.36 1.61
CA ALA A 667 2.61 -29.73 2.95
C ALA A 667 3.88 -30.61 2.95
N ALA A 668 4.05 -31.46 1.94
CA ALA A 668 5.25 -32.26 1.75
C ALA A 668 6.49 -31.42 1.37
N VAL A 669 6.31 -30.32 0.64
CA VAL A 669 7.39 -29.35 0.34
C VAL A 669 7.74 -28.56 1.60
N LEU A 670 6.75 -28.05 2.34
CA LEU A 670 7.02 -27.34 3.62
C LEU A 670 7.70 -28.24 4.66
N ALA A 671 7.46 -29.55 4.64
CA ALA A 671 8.21 -30.51 5.47
C ALA A 671 9.69 -30.64 5.03
N ASP A 672 9.97 -30.57 3.73
CA ASP A 672 11.33 -30.55 3.16
C ASP A 672 12.10 -29.31 3.59
N LEU A 673 11.50 -28.13 3.41
CA LEU A 673 12.14 -26.84 3.71
C LEU A 673 12.44 -26.70 5.21
N LYS A 674 11.54 -27.17 6.09
CA LYS A 674 11.80 -27.31 7.54
C LYS A 674 12.94 -28.27 7.85
N GLN A 675 13.02 -29.40 7.13
CA GLN A 675 14.06 -30.39 7.37
C GLN A 675 15.44 -29.91 6.90
N VAL A 676 15.52 -29.24 5.75
CA VAL A 676 16.75 -28.63 5.25
C VAL A 676 17.23 -27.49 6.16
N SER A 677 16.33 -26.58 6.54
CA SER A 677 16.69 -25.42 7.39
C SER A 677 17.07 -25.76 8.85
N ALA A 678 16.85 -27.01 9.29
CA ALA A 678 17.24 -27.52 10.61
C ALA A 678 18.53 -28.38 10.60
N ARG A 679 19.13 -28.65 9.43
CA ARG A 679 20.33 -29.49 9.25
C ARG A 679 21.60 -28.65 9.16
#